data_AF-A0A6N8WQ35-F1
#
_entry.id   AF-A0A6N8WQ35-F1
#
_cell.length_a   1.000
_cell.length_b   1.000
_cell.length_c   1.000
_cell.angle_alpha   90.00
_cell.angle_beta   90.00
_cell.angle_gamma   90.00
#
_symmetry.space_group_name_H-M   'P 1'
#
loop_
_entity.id
_entity.type
_entity.pdbx_description
1 polymer ?
#
loop_
_entity_poly.entity_id
_entity_poly.type
_entity_poly.pdbx_seq_one_letter_code
_entity_poly.pdbx_strand_id
1 'polypeptide(L)'
;MTVLRFIAAEAWYEFRAACRGPLIPMLFAGLIAYVLIVILNADYLREWGATDVARNSPQIVYLMLSGQPLWLVFVWAWIFGQAVVRDRTASLQEIVLSAPVSLPALLVGRYLGALALACLLSLGGVIGFLLVPFLGAVGIIPPDAAGPQPWFAIGHTFVLFTLPAAVGLGALLLYAAIRTRSVAGPFAVASALMLVWMVGMVIVRGGEANAGLATVLDASGFAEVEEQTELWTPSEKRTGVLELTPPLLANRVIWTVPPLLLLGFTLRRVGREQLTLERAPASPSNGSSDEHKTEPVHTIPVPGAPERPSWPRATWNEMAWHLSLSFRGWGTLLALGMATIMGVGGSFVHVVLHADGPLVPRPDLLQPLLAELYYLMIVFMVAAFVGIMARRDDRPGYGEIVDAAPAPLGCRVAGRAVAAALVTMAFALTPTISVWIVPALSVPEAFSLLDPLIYFGLVFAPSLLELCAAVLVAHALIRHAGTAHAAGVFCAFMVVVSDELGVVSYPPAQIGIPAHVALAEFTAWAPWLGYVLASGAFKAALVVAAAGLAWLAWPRGAALTVPLRWRAGLGRAIGGAGALTAAGIVAAVGTHGVLYEQLVTAGGYQSAAAETADDAAWESRWWAQAAPFTTTGGEVGIAVDPAARLATTHWRLDGVRSASGALHGSLPHGAGDPRATVDGREAPVTVAFDHFSLPLGDCGGEGCTIELEVTVDGDGWSAEGEIPWLHPAGVWLRAIDVLPTLGHDPDRLLRAPRERRDHGLAEVVPDAPAAALAPAAGVAPDGDWRWTVDFAGGGEAGTRTAADGRIRGPLDFAVAWWPDAPEETRRDGITALHGPSRARDAHGVLADVVEMQVCVAEVLSAAPRVATVLQAPRERGATALHGDLLWLPEDAGWDIAGEGFGRWNRRATIASAIAEAHVTTASGLRKEQGAEWLRLGVSGWLGMECVRRRDGADAWLALQTRSSDQTVAAFGALDAPAFGVALAGAAGWLQRYAPLATAGWAETLGPAQAGEAVNAVVVAVSGGQPLAGALADAAGADVAAQLLGPPASSDILVDRTARAVDIGGSRWRWRQGGWEPLEVPIHVTQRFEDESGIRRVGPVPATVDPGEPFTLLDAWPSFERTPADNVWRGDEDD
;
A
#
# COMPACT_ATOMS: atom_id res chain seq x y z
N MET A 1 31.42 20.62 -45.92
CA MET A 1 30.26 19.88 -45.35
C MET A 1 29.32 20.91 -44.73
N THR A 2 28.01 20.90 -45.01
CA THR A 2 27.09 21.85 -44.34
C THR A 2 27.04 21.52 -42.85
N VAL A 3 26.84 22.53 -41.98
CA VAL A 3 26.75 22.34 -40.52
C VAL A 3 25.72 21.24 -40.17
N LEU A 4 24.59 21.22 -40.88
CA LEU A 4 23.54 20.21 -40.72
C LEU A 4 24.04 18.77 -41.03
N ARG A 5 24.82 18.59 -42.11
CA ARG A 5 25.40 17.29 -42.46
C ARG A 5 26.41 16.82 -41.42
N PHE A 6 27.16 17.74 -40.80
CA PHE A 6 28.06 17.41 -39.70
C PHE A 6 27.30 17.00 -38.44
N ILE A 7 26.28 17.75 -38.04
CA ILE A 7 25.42 17.40 -36.90
C ILE A 7 24.82 16.01 -37.10
N ALA A 8 24.27 15.71 -38.27
CA ALA A 8 23.68 14.41 -38.56
C ALA A 8 24.71 13.26 -38.54
N ALA A 9 25.92 13.51 -39.07
CA ALA A 9 27.00 12.51 -39.05
C ALA A 9 27.49 12.22 -37.63
N GLU A 10 27.68 13.26 -36.80
CA GLU A 10 28.07 13.12 -35.40
C GLU A 10 26.97 12.43 -34.59
N ALA A 11 25.70 12.78 -34.80
CA ALA A 11 24.56 12.13 -34.16
C ALA A 11 24.50 10.64 -34.48
N TRP A 12 24.67 10.28 -35.76
CA TRP A 12 24.73 8.88 -36.19
C TRP A 12 25.92 8.12 -35.61
N TYR A 13 27.09 8.77 -35.54
CA TYR A 13 28.27 8.18 -34.92
C TYR A 13 28.04 7.91 -33.44
N GLU A 14 27.51 8.87 -32.69
CA GLU A 14 27.24 8.74 -31.26
C GLU A 14 26.21 7.64 -30.99
N PHE A 15 25.12 7.61 -31.76
CA PHE A 15 24.11 6.55 -31.72
C PHE A 15 24.71 5.15 -31.95
N ARG A 16 25.50 5.00 -33.03
CA ARG A 16 26.14 3.71 -33.38
C ARG A 16 27.19 3.28 -32.37
N ALA A 17 27.94 4.23 -31.80
CA ALA A 17 28.94 3.95 -30.80
C ALA A 17 28.29 3.39 -29.52
N ALA A 18 27.20 4.01 -29.07
CA ALA A 18 26.47 3.54 -27.91
C ALA A 18 25.80 2.17 -28.13
N CYS A 19 25.36 1.87 -29.36
CA CYS A 19 24.78 0.56 -29.71
C CYS A 19 25.74 -0.63 -29.64
N ARG A 20 27.05 -0.43 -29.55
CA ARG A 20 28.04 -1.52 -29.49
C ARG A 20 28.29 -2.05 -28.07
N GLY A 21 27.74 -1.39 -27.05
CA GLY A 21 27.93 -1.79 -25.65
C GLY A 21 26.90 -2.83 -25.16
N PRO A 22 27.20 -3.58 -24.09
CA PRO A 22 26.26 -4.54 -23.49
C PRO A 22 25.07 -3.87 -22.76
N LEU A 23 25.09 -2.54 -22.61
CA LEU A 23 24.07 -1.77 -21.91
C LEU A 23 22.68 -1.90 -22.57
N ILE A 24 22.61 -1.75 -23.89
CA ILE A 24 21.32 -1.78 -24.61
C ILE A 24 20.63 -3.14 -24.48
N PRO A 25 21.24 -4.29 -24.85
CA PRO A 25 20.54 -5.57 -24.77
C PRO A 25 20.13 -5.93 -23.34
N MET A 26 20.95 -5.56 -22.33
CA MET A 26 20.62 -5.75 -20.93
C MET A 26 19.38 -4.94 -20.52
N LEU A 27 19.31 -3.66 -20.90
CA LEU A 27 18.16 -2.80 -20.57
C LEU A 27 16.90 -3.17 -21.33
N PHE A 28 17.01 -3.55 -22.61
CA PHE A 28 15.88 -4.08 -23.37
C PHE A 28 15.34 -5.35 -22.72
N ALA A 29 16.21 -6.30 -22.38
CA ALA A 29 15.80 -7.51 -21.66
C ALA A 29 15.15 -7.17 -20.31
N GLY A 30 15.71 -6.22 -19.55
CA GLY A 30 15.16 -5.78 -18.27
C GLY A 30 13.79 -5.11 -18.38
N LEU A 31 13.59 -4.21 -19.34
CA LEU A 31 12.32 -3.53 -19.58
C LEU A 31 11.25 -4.49 -20.12
N ILE A 32 11.63 -5.39 -21.03
CA ILE A 32 10.72 -6.43 -21.52
C ILE A 32 10.33 -7.35 -20.36
N ALA A 33 11.31 -7.81 -19.57
CA ALA A 33 11.04 -8.65 -18.41
C ALA A 33 10.13 -7.93 -17.41
N TYR A 34 10.35 -6.64 -17.14
CA TYR A 34 9.47 -5.84 -16.29
C TYR A 34 8.02 -5.86 -16.78
N VAL A 35 7.79 -5.54 -18.06
CA VAL A 35 6.43 -5.59 -18.65
C VAL A 35 5.83 -6.99 -18.58
N LEU A 36 6.63 -8.03 -18.86
CA LEU A 36 6.16 -9.41 -18.82
C LEU A 36 5.84 -9.87 -17.40
N ILE A 37 6.65 -9.53 -16.40
CA ILE A 37 6.40 -9.90 -15.00
C ILE A 37 5.10 -9.26 -14.53
N VAL A 38 4.90 -7.97 -14.79
CA VAL A 38 3.65 -7.23 -14.49
C VAL A 38 2.45 -7.92 -15.12
N ILE A 39 2.53 -8.20 -16.42
CA ILE A 39 1.41 -8.80 -17.17
C ILE A 39 1.13 -10.24 -16.74
N LEU A 40 2.12 -10.96 -16.22
CA LEU A 40 1.95 -12.35 -15.77
C LEU A 40 1.47 -12.45 -14.31
N ASN A 41 1.61 -11.38 -13.54
CA ASN A 41 1.22 -11.35 -12.13
C ASN A 41 -0.28 -11.00 -11.98
N ALA A 42 -1.07 -11.93 -11.44
CA ALA A 42 -2.51 -11.74 -11.28
C ALA A 42 -2.85 -10.78 -10.13
N ASP A 43 -2.10 -10.83 -9.04
CA ASP A 43 -2.34 -10.00 -7.85
C ASP A 43 -2.08 -8.52 -8.17
N TYR A 44 -1.01 -8.24 -8.92
CA TYR A 44 -0.74 -6.88 -9.39
C TYR A 44 -1.79 -6.36 -10.39
N LEU A 45 -2.28 -7.23 -11.27
CA LEU A 45 -3.41 -6.86 -12.14
C LEU A 45 -4.68 -6.61 -11.31
N ARG A 46 -4.84 -7.24 -10.14
CA ARG A 46 -5.96 -7.00 -9.21
C ARG A 46 -5.85 -5.65 -8.53
N GLU A 47 -4.67 -5.24 -8.08
CA GLU A 47 -4.42 -3.90 -7.53
C GLU A 47 -4.79 -2.78 -8.51
N TRP A 48 -4.55 -2.99 -9.81
CA TRP A 48 -4.94 -2.04 -10.87
C TRP A 48 -6.38 -2.19 -11.35
N GLY A 49 -7.17 -3.06 -10.72
CA GLY A 49 -8.54 -3.41 -11.10
C GLY A 49 -8.64 -3.88 -12.56
N ALA A 50 -7.72 -4.75 -12.97
CA ALA A 50 -7.52 -5.18 -14.35
C ALA A 50 -7.53 -6.72 -14.52
N THR A 51 -8.14 -7.48 -13.60
CA THR A 51 -8.23 -8.95 -13.70
C THR A 51 -9.15 -9.40 -14.85
N ASP A 52 -10.28 -8.71 -15.06
CA ASP A 52 -11.22 -8.93 -16.16
C ASP A 52 -11.01 -7.99 -17.37
N VAL A 53 -9.87 -7.28 -17.39
CA VAL A 53 -9.43 -6.42 -18.50
C VAL A 53 -8.32 -7.13 -19.28
N ALA A 54 -8.24 -6.87 -20.59
CA ALA A 54 -7.15 -7.41 -21.41
C ALA A 54 -5.78 -6.92 -20.87
N ARG A 55 -4.80 -7.83 -20.79
CA ARG A 55 -3.49 -7.53 -20.19
C ARG A 55 -2.62 -6.55 -21.01
N ASN A 56 -3.05 -6.24 -22.24
CA ASN A 56 -2.50 -5.17 -23.08
C ASN A 56 -3.53 -4.04 -23.28
N SER A 57 -4.38 -3.76 -22.30
CA SER A 57 -5.34 -2.66 -22.37
C SER A 57 -4.63 -1.30 -22.42
N PRO A 58 -5.30 -0.27 -22.97
CA PRO A 58 -4.80 1.11 -22.95
C PRO A 58 -4.39 1.59 -21.55
N GLN A 59 -5.16 1.26 -20.50
CA GLN A 59 -4.84 1.64 -19.11
C GLN A 59 -3.43 1.17 -18.70
N ILE A 60 -3.17 -0.14 -18.82
CA ILE A 60 -1.87 -0.74 -18.46
C ILE A 60 -0.75 -0.14 -19.32
N VAL A 61 -1.01 0.08 -20.61
CA VAL A 61 -0.03 0.72 -21.51
C VAL A 61 0.30 2.15 -21.07
N TYR A 62 -0.71 2.94 -20.69
CA TYR A 62 -0.48 4.30 -20.21
C TYR A 62 0.31 4.32 -18.91
N LEU A 63 -0.12 3.57 -17.89
CA LEU A 63 0.55 3.50 -16.58
C LEU A 63 2.02 3.07 -16.73
N MET A 64 2.27 1.97 -17.44
CA MET A 64 3.63 1.42 -17.54
C MET A 64 4.58 2.29 -18.37
N LEU A 65 4.11 2.83 -19.50
CA LEU A 65 4.98 3.56 -20.43
C LEU A 65 5.14 5.05 -20.07
N SER A 66 4.23 5.66 -19.31
CA SER A 66 4.34 7.07 -18.88
C SER A 66 5.38 7.26 -17.77
N GLY A 67 5.48 6.33 -16.81
CA GLY A 67 6.49 6.35 -15.73
C GLY A 67 7.89 5.90 -16.16
N GLN A 68 7.99 5.14 -17.25
CA GLN A 68 9.25 4.59 -17.78
C GLN A 68 10.40 5.61 -17.98
N PRO A 69 10.18 6.85 -18.47
CA PRO A 69 11.23 7.87 -18.61
C PRO A 69 11.96 8.19 -17.31
N LEU A 70 11.25 8.19 -16.18
CA LEU A 70 11.86 8.47 -14.89
C LEU A 70 12.76 7.32 -14.45
N TRP A 71 12.30 6.07 -14.59
CA TRP A 71 13.13 4.89 -14.33
C TRP A 71 14.41 4.89 -15.18
N LEU A 72 14.32 5.38 -16.42
CA LEU A 72 15.46 5.48 -17.33
C LEU A 72 16.37 6.70 -17.08
N VAL A 73 16.00 7.64 -16.19
CA VAL A 73 16.75 8.89 -16.02
C VAL A 73 18.20 8.68 -15.60
N PHE A 74 18.50 7.64 -14.80
CA PHE A 74 19.87 7.30 -14.40
C PHE A 74 20.69 6.70 -15.56
N VAL A 75 20.05 5.92 -16.42
CA VAL A 75 20.67 5.43 -17.65
C VAL A 75 20.93 6.60 -18.59
N TRP A 76 19.96 7.50 -18.73
CA TRP A 76 20.10 8.72 -19.52
C TRP A 76 21.22 9.60 -18.96
N ALA A 77 21.37 9.73 -17.64
CA ALA A 77 22.46 10.47 -17.03
C ALA A 77 23.84 9.94 -17.45
N TRP A 78 24.00 8.62 -17.53
CA TRP A 78 25.20 8.01 -18.09
C TRP A 78 25.36 8.33 -19.58
N ILE A 79 24.32 8.13 -20.40
CA ILE A 79 24.35 8.35 -21.86
C ILE A 79 24.74 9.80 -22.20
N PHE A 80 23.99 10.77 -21.67
CA PHE A 80 24.24 12.19 -21.90
C PHE A 80 25.54 12.67 -21.23
N GLY A 81 25.96 12.05 -20.12
CA GLY A 81 27.25 12.32 -19.49
C GLY A 81 28.45 11.89 -20.34
N GLN A 82 28.37 10.70 -20.95
CA GLN A 82 29.44 10.16 -21.80
C GLN A 82 29.66 10.99 -23.07
N ALA A 83 28.61 11.63 -23.59
CA ALA A 83 28.71 12.56 -24.72
C ALA A 83 29.73 13.70 -24.48
N VAL A 84 30.01 14.05 -23.22
CA VAL A 84 31.00 15.08 -22.85
C VAL A 84 32.29 14.48 -22.30
N VAL A 85 32.21 13.45 -21.46
CA VAL A 85 33.34 12.99 -20.64
C VAL A 85 34.18 11.89 -21.32
N ARG A 86 33.63 11.15 -22.28
CA ARG A 86 34.30 10.00 -22.90
C ARG A 86 35.69 10.34 -23.45
N ASP A 87 35.78 11.44 -24.18
CA ASP A 87 37.04 11.85 -24.82
C ASP A 87 38.09 12.25 -23.79
N ARG A 88 37.66 12.75 -22.62
CA ARG A 88 38.54 13.05 -21.49
C ARG A 88 39.12 11.80 -20.87
N THR A 89 38.28 10.79 -20.64
CA THR A 89 38.72 9.50 -20.09
C THR A 89 39.69 8.77 -21.01
N ALA A 90 39.59 9.00 -22.32
CA ALA A 90 40.52 8.47 -23.32
C ALA A 90 41.75 9.37 -23.56
N SER A 91 41.89 10.49 -22.85
CA SER A 91 42.94 11.51 -23.08
C SER A 91 42.97 12.06 -24.51
N LEU A 92 41.82 12.07 -25.21
CA LEU A 92 41.65 12.60 -26.57
C LEU A 92 40.94 13.96 -26.63
N GLN A 93 40.52 14.47 -25.47
CA GLN A 93 39.68 15.68 -25.39
C GLN A 93 40.32 16.90 -26.06
N GLU A 94 41.63 17.09 -25.92
CA GLU A 94 42.36 18.20 -26.55
C GLU A 94 42.35 18.12 -28.08
N ILE A 95 42.45 16.91 -28.63
CA ILE A 95 42.40 16.64 -30.07
C ILE A 95 40.99 16.93 -30.61
N VAL A 96 39.96 16.45 -29.93
CA VAL A 96 38.56 16.65 -30.34
C VAL A 96 38.18 18.13 -30.29
N LEU A 97 38.55 18.83 -29.22
CA LEU A 97 38.19 20.24 -29.05
C LEU A 97 39.00 21.19 -29.94
N SER A 98 40.20 20.81 -30.38
CA SER A 98 40.99 21.59 -31.35
C SER A 98 40.58 21.39 -32.80
N ALA A 99 39.69 20.44 -33.09
CA ALA A 99 39.19 20.20 -34.44
C ALA A 99 38.51 21.45 -35.05
N PRO A 100 38.66 21.71 -36.36
CA PRO A 100 38.12 22.89 -37.06
C PRO A 100 36.62 22.76 -37.35
N VAL A 101 35.84 22.39 -36.33
CA VAL A 101 34.38 22.26 -36.36
C VAL A 101 33.75 23.23 -35.36
N SER A 102 32.48 23.60 -35.53
CA SER A 102 31.82 24.45 -34.54
C SER A 102 31.48 23.64 -33.29
N LEU A 103 31.91 24.13 -32.11
CA LEU A 103 31.65 23.47 -30.83
C LEU A 103 30.14 23.28 -30.55
N PRO A 104 29.26 24.27 -30.82
CA PRO A 104 27.82 24.05 -30.67
C PRO A 104 27.29 22.95 -31.59
N ALA A 105 27.77 22.84 -32.83
CA ALA A 105 27.32 21.78 -33.74
C ALA A 105 27.81 20.40 -33.31
N LEU A 106 29.03 20.31 -32.76
CA LEU A 106 29.55 19.06 -32.19
C LEU A 106 28.67 18.59 -31.02
N LEU A 107 28.40 19.48 -30.06
CA LEU A 107 27.61 19.14 -28.87
C LEU A 107 26.14 18.87 -29.22
N VAL A 108 25.55 19.59 -30.17
CA VAL A 108 24.19 19.32 -30.67
C VAL A 108 24.13 17.97 -31.40
N GLY A 109 25.14 17.63 -32.20
CA GLY A 109 25.22 16.31 -32.84
C GLY A 109 25.23 15.19 -31.81
N ARG A 110 26.07 15.30 -30.79
CA ARG A 110 26.11 14.32 -29.69
C ARG A 110 24.82 14.27 -28.88
N TYR A 111 24.20 15.42 -28.60
CA TYR A 111 22.90 15.49 -27.96
C TYR A 111 21.83 14.74 -28.75
N LEU A 112 21.74 14.95 -30.07
CA LEU A 112 20.75 14.28 -30.92
C LEU A 112 21.01 12.76 -31.02
N GLY A 113 22.27 12.33 -31.05
CA GLY A 113 22.62 10.91 -31.01
C GLY A 113 22.25 10.24 -29.68
N ALA A 114 22.53 10.92 -28.56
CA ALA A 114 22.11 10.50 -27.22
C ALA A 114 20.58 10.48 -27.05
N LEU A 115 19.89 11.48 -27.62
CA LEU A 115 18.43 11.56 -27.63
C LEU A 115 17.80 10.41 -28.42
N ALA A 116 18.29 10.11 -29.62
CA ALA A 116 17.82 8.98 -30.41
C ALA A 116 17.99 7.65 -29.66
N LEU A 117 19.09 7.51 -28.91
CA LEU A 117 19.31 6.35 -28.06
C LEU A 117 18.36 6.31 -26.85
N ALA A 118 18.11 7.44 -26.20
CA ALA A 118 17.16 7.55 -25.09
C ALA A 118 15.76 7.08 -25.53
N CYS A 119 15.28 7.57 -26.68
CA CYS A 119 14.01 7.13 -27.26
C CYS A 119 14.02 5.65 -27.68
N LEU A 120 15.13 5.15 -28.23
CA LEU A 120 15.26 3.74 -28.62
C LEU A 120 15.13 2.82 -27.39
N LEU A 121 15.79 3.15 -26.27
CA LEU A 121 15.72 2.37 -25.04
C LEU A 121 14.30 2.26 -24.51
N SER A 122 13.49 3.32 -24.65
CA SER A 122 12.09 3.30 -24.22
C SER A 122 11.24 2.28 -24.98
N LEU A 123 11.62 1.90 -26.21
CA LEU A 123 10.90 0.87 -26.99
C LEU A 123 10.98 -0.54 -26.38
N GLY A 124 11.86 -0.77 -25.39
CA GLY A 124 11.89 -2.04 -24.66
C GLY A 124 10.52 -2.39 -24.03
N GLY A 125 9.85 -1.41 -23.41
CA GLY A 125 8.52 -1.61 -22.83
C GLY A 125 7.45 -1.87 -23.89
N VAL A 126 7.52 -1.15 -25.02
CA VAL A 126 6.62 -1.35 -26.17
C VAL A 126 6.73 -2.77 -26.72
N ILE A 127 7.94 -3.32 -26.82
CA ILE A 127 8.15 -4.70 -27.23
C ILE A 127 7.49 -5.67 -26.25
N GLY A 128 7.56 -5.42 -24.94
CA GLY A 128 6.85 -6.21 -23.93
C GLY A 128 5.34 -6.33 -24.24
N PHE A 129 4.67 -5.22 -24.51
CA PHE A 129 3.25 -5.22 -24.88
C PHE A 129 2.96 -5.89 -26.24
N LEU A 130 3.87 -5.76 -27.21
CA LEU A 130 3.73 -6.42 -28.51
C LEU A 130 3.80 -7.96 -28.42
N LEU A 131 4.40 -8.49 -27.34
CA LEU A 131 4.47 -9.93 -27.11
C LEU A 131 3.18 -10.49 -26.50
N VAL A 132 2.29 -9.68 -25.93
CA VAL A 132 1.10 -10.17 -25.19
C VAL A 132 0.18 -11.06 -26.04
N PRO A 133 -0.22 -10.69 -27.28
CA PRO A 133 -1.02 -11.58 -28.11
C PRO A 133 -0.31 -12.90 -28.45
N PHE A 134 1.03 -12.86 -28.56
CA PHE A 134 1.83 -14.06 -28.78
C PHE A 134 1.83 -14.98 -27.56
N LEU A 135 1.89 -14.43 -26.33
CA LEU A 135 1.77 -15.22 -25.10
C LEU A 135 0.42 -15.93 -25.02
N GLY A 136 -0.66 -15.26 -25.42
CA GLY A 136 -2.00 -15.86 -25.49
C GLY A 136 -2.08 -16.97 -26.54
N ALA A 137 -1.48 -16.76 -27.72
CA ALA A 137 -1.44 -17.75 -28.79
C ALA A 137 -0.65 -19.02 -28.42
N VAL A 138 0.40 -18.90 -27.59
CA VAL A 138 1.23 -20.03 -27.13
C VAL A 138 0.66 -20.68 -25.85
N GLY A 139 -0.38 -20.09 -25.25
CA GLY A 139 -1.03 -20.62 -24.05
C GLY A 139 -0.30 -20.32 -22.74
N ILE A 140 0.58 -19.31 -22.72
CA ILE A 140 1.21 -18.82 -21.47
C ILE A 140 0.19 -18.03 -20.63
N ILE A 141 -0.69 -17.30 -21.32
CA ILE A 141 -1.86 -16.64 -20.72
C ILE A 141 -3.13 -17.15 -21.41
N PRO A 142 -4.29 -17.09 -20.74
CA PRO A 142 -5.56 -17.40 -21.39
C PRO A 142 -5.76 -16.56 -22.66
N PRO A 143 -6.25 -17.14 -23.78
CA PRO A 143 -6.39 -16.41 -25.05
C PRO A 143 -7.29 -15.18 -24.98
N ASP A 144 -8.31 -15.21 -24.12
CA ASP A 144 -9.23 -14.10 -23.83
C ASP A 144 -8.60 -13.00 -22.96
N ALA A 145 -7.47 -13.29 -22.30
CA ALA A 145 -6.66 -12.30 -21.57
C ALA A 145 -5.91 -11.33 -22.48
N ALA A 146 -5.72 -11.71 -23.75
CA ALA A 146 -4.99 -10.92 -24.73
C ALA A 146 -5.97 -10.16 -25.62
N GLY A 147 -5.96 -8.84 -25.52
CA GLY A 147 -6.74 -7.96 -26.37
C GLY A 147 -6.04 -7.65 -27.71
N PRO A 148 -6.76 -6.99 -28.64
CA PRO A 148 -6.14 -6.40 -29.82
C PRO A 148 -5.03 -5.41 -29.44
N GLN A 149 -3.99 -5.31 -30.26
CA GLN A 149 -2.86 -4.44 -29.92
C GLN A 149 -3.29 -2.96 -29.90
N PRO A 150 -3.08 -2.23 -28.79
CA PRO A 150 -3.52 -0.85 -28.64
C PRO A 150 -2.53 0.13 -29.29
N TRP A 151 -2.38 0.06 -30.61
CA TRP A 151 -1.41 0.87 -31.36
C TRP A 151 -1.55 2.37 -31.10
N PHE A 152 -2.78 2.84 -30.95
CA PHE A 152 -3.04 4.25 -30.64
C PHE A 152 -2.49 4.62 -29.26
N ALA A 153 -2.82 3.86 -28.21
CA ALA A 153 -2.32 4.13 -26.86
C ALA A 153 -0.79 4.11 -26.81
N ILE A 154 -0.14 3.13 -27.46
CA ILE A 154 1.33 3.05 -27.53
C ILE A 154 1.92 4.30 -28.21
N GLY A 155 1.38 4.70 -29.36
CA GLY A 155 1.84 5.90 -30.07
C GLY A 155 1.58 7.18 -29.28
N HIS A 156 0.40 7.27 -28.66
CA HIS A 156 -0.02 8.39 -27.82
C HIS A 156 0.91 8.57 -26.62
N THR A 157 1.22 7.49 -25.90
CA THR A 157 2.15 7.53 -24.75
C THR A 157 3.55 7.94 -25.16
N PHE A 158 4.04 7.42 -26.29
CA PHE A 158 5.37 7.76 -26.79
C PHE A 158 5.50 9.26 -27.12
N VAL A 159 4.49 9.82 -27.78
CA VAL A 159 4.48 11.24 -28.20
C VAL A 159 4.27 12.19 -27.03
N LEU A 160 3.39 11.87 -26.07
CA LEU A 160 3.09 12.75 -24.95
C LEU A 160 4.10 12.66 -23.81
N PHE A 161 4.60 11.47 -23.49
CA PHE A 161 5.40 11.25 -22.30
C PHE A 161 6.87 10.99 -22.63
N THR A 162 7.14 9.95 -23.42
CA THR A 162 8.52 9.52 -23.69
C THR A 162 9.35 10.58 -24.42
N LEU A 163 8.84 11.09 -25.54
CA LEU A 163 9.59 12.01 -26.39
C LEU A 163 9.86 13.36 -25.70
N PRO A 164 8.88 14.04 -25.08
CA PRO A 164 9.14 15.30 -24.37
C PRO A 164 10.10 15.12 -23.20
N ALA A 165 9.96 14.04 -22.41
CA ALA A 165 10.87 13.75 -21.31
C ALA A 165 12.31 13.51 -21.80
N ALA A 166 12.50 12.70 -22.85
CA ALA A 166 13.84 12.45 -23.41
C ALA A 166 14.51 13.73 -23.93
N VAL A 167 13.73 14.61 -24.57
CA VAL A 167 14.19 15.91 -25.06
C VAL A 167 14.56 16.84 -23.88
N GLY A 168 13.62 17.09 -22.98
CA GLY A 168 13.76 18.02 -21.87
C GLY A 168 14.79 17.57 -20.84
N LEU A 169 14.61 16.38 -20.27
CA LEU A 169 15.52 15.85 -19.24
C LEU A 169 16.91 15.58 -19.83
N GLY A 170 16.99 15.08 -21.07
CA GLY A 170 18.26 14.93 -21.77
C GLY A 170 19.03 16.25 -21.89
N ALA A 171 18.32 17.37 -22.08
CA ALA A 171 18.94 18.70 -22.14
C ALA A 171 19.51 19.14 -20.79
N LEU A 172 18.79 18.91 -19.69
CA LEU A 172 19.28 19.15 -18.33
C LEU A 172 20.52 18.30 -18.00
N LEU A 173 20.47 17.02 -18.35
CA LEU A 173 21.57 16.08 -18.11
C LEU A 173 22.83 16.49 -18.88
N LEU A 174 22.69 16.83 -20.17
CA LEU A 174 23.83 17.29 -20.96
C LEU A 174 24.37 18.64 -20.44
N TYR A 175 23.49 19.56 -20.04
CA TYR A 175 23.88 20.81 -19.38
C TYR A 175 24.75 20.53 -18.13
N ALA A 176 24.32 19.61 -17.26
CA ALA A 176 25.06 19.23 -16.06
C ALA A 176 26.41 18.57 -16.37
N ALA A 177 26.47 17.75 -17.43
CA ALA A 177 27.71 17.15 -17.92
C ALA A 177 28.71 18.22 -18.36
N ILE A 178 28.25 19.22 -19.14
CA ILE A 178 29.08 20.35 -19.59
C ILE A 178 29.58 21.15 -18.38
N ARG A 179 28.70 21.45 -17.42
CA ARG A 179 29.04 22.33 -16.29
C ARG A 179 30.04 21.71 -15.32
N THR A 180 29.87 20.43 -15.02
CA THR A 180 30.71 19.69 -14.05
C THR A 180 31.91 19.01 -14.70
N ARG A 181 31.88 18.79 -16.02
CA ARG A 181 32.90 18.05 -16.79
C ARG A 181 33.14 16.65 -16.23
N SER A 182 32.08 16.07 -15.68
CA SER A 182 32.10 14.79 -15.00
C SER A 182 30.78 14.08 -15.23
N VAL A 183 30.81 12.75 -15.14
CA VAL A 183 29.59 11.93 -15.17
C VAL A 183 28.78 12.15 -13.89
N ALA A 184 29.41 12.60 -12.79
CA ALA A 184 28.73 12.87 -11.52
C ALA A 184 27.69 13.99 -11.59
N GLY A 185 27.87 15.00 -12.47
CA GLY A 185 26.90 16.08 -12.63
C GLY A 185 25.53 15.61 -13.13
N PRO A 186 25.46 14.89 -14.26
CA PRO A 186 24.22 14.25 -14.72
C PRO A 186 23.57 13.34 -13.68
N PHE A 187 24.36 12.53 -12.95
CA PHE A 187 23.81 11.69 -11.87
C PHE A 187 23.24 12.53 -10.72
N ALA A 188 23.86 13.65 -10.37
CA ALA A 188 23.33 14.56 -9.36
C ALA A 188 21.99 15.18 -9.80
N VAL A 189 21.87 15.56 -11.08
CA VAL A 189 20.60 16.05 -11.65
C VAL A 189 19.54 14.95 -11.70
N ALA A 190 19.88 13.74 -12.13
CA ALA A 190 18.98 12.59 -12.10
C ALA A 190 18.48 12.29 -10.68
N SER A 191 19.37 12.35 -9.69
CA SER A 191 19.00 12.17 -8.27
C SER A 191 18.09 13.29 -7.77
N ALA A 192 18.35 14.54 -8.16
CA ALA A 192 17.49 15.67 -7.81
C ALA A 192 16.11 15.59 -8.49
N LEU A 193 16.04 15.13 -9.74
CA LEU A 193 14.77 14.90 -10.45
C LEU A 193 13.97 13.79 -9.77
N MET A 194 14.63 12.70 -9.39
CA MET A 194 13.99 11.60 -8.65
C MET A 194 13.45 12.09 -7.30
N LEU A 195 14.20 12.94 -6.59
CA LEU A 195 13.75 13.55 -5.35
C LEU A 195 12.52 14.46 -5.57
N VAL A 196 12.54 15.33 -6.59
CA VAL A 196 11.40 16.21 -6.91
C VAL A 196 10.17 15.37 -7.27
N TRP A 197 10.36 14.31 -8.06
CA TRP A 197 9.30 13.37 -8.39
C TRP A 197 8.75 12.67 -7.14
N MET A 198 9.60 12.20 -6.24
CA MET A 198 9.17 11.54 -5.01
C MET A 198 8.43 12.49 -4.08
N VAL A 199 8.79 13.78 -4.04
CA VAL A 199 7.97 14.80 -3.36
C VAL A 199 6.62 14.95 -4.05
N GLY A 200 6.58 14.99 -5.39
CA GLY A 200 5.33 15.08 -6.16
C GLY A 200 4.41 13.87 -5.95
N MET A 201 4.94 12.65 -6.09
CA MET A 201 4.18 11.41 -5.97
C MET A 201 3.90 11.03 -4.53
N VAL A 202 4.93 10.93 -3.69
CA VAL A 202 4.73 10.36 -2.37
C VAL A 202 4.17 11.39 -1.41
N ILE A 203 4.63 12.65 -1.42
CA ILE A 203 4.11 13.68 -0.50
C ILE A 203 2.83 14.33 -1.04
N VAL A 204 2.87 14.89 -2.25
CA VAL A 204 1.76 15.71 -2.76
C VAL A 204 0.60 14.86 -3.25
N ARG A 205 0.85 13.83 -4.08
CA ARG A 205 -0.19 12.92 -4.59
C ARG A 205 -0.65 11.94 -3.52
N GLY A 206 0.27 11.18 -2.92
CA GLY A 206 -0.05 10.19 -1.89
C GLY A 206 -0.68 10.81 -0.64
N GLY A 207 -0.32 12.06 -0.31
CA GLY A 207 -0.95 12.81 0.78
C GLY A 207 -2.24 13.54 0.37
N GLU A 208 -2.75 13.28 -0.83
CA GLU A 208 -3.95 13.89 -1.42
C GLU A 208 -3.98 15.44 -1.35
N ALA A 209 -2.81 16.08 -1.31
CA ALA A 209 -2.72 17.51 -1.00
C ALA A 209 -3.17 18.39 -2.16
N ASN A 210 -2.72 18.10 -3.39
CA ASN A 210 -3.15 18.77 -4.61
C ASN A 210 -2.71 18.00 -5.86
N ALA A 211 -3.65 17.38 -6.57
CA ALA A 211 -3.36 16.55 -7.74
C ALA A 211 -2.72 17.35 -8.89
N GLY A 212 -3.22 18.55 -9.20
CA GLY A 212 -2.63 19.40 -10.24
C GLY A 212 -1.19 19.83 -9.95
N LEU A 213 -0.85 20.09 -8.68
CA LEU A 213 0.54 20.37 -8.27
C LEU A 213 1.42 19.12 -8.40
N ALA A 214 0.91 17.94 -8.04
CA ALA A 214 1.62 16.68 -8.25
C ALA A 214 1.92 16.46 -9.74
N THR A 215 0.92 16.67 -10.62
CA THR A 215 1.11 16.63 -12.08
C THR A 215 2.20 17.60 -12.52
N VAL A 216 2.27 18.83 -12.00
CA VAL A 216 3.32 19.79 -12.40
C VAL A 216 4.72 19.37 -11.91
N LEU A 217 4.83 18.85 -10.69
CA LEU A 217 6.12 18.41 -10.11
C LEU A 217 6.65 17.12 -10.77
N ASP A 218 5.76 16.29 -11.29
CA ASP A 218 6.14 15.03 -11.92
C ASP A 218 6.72 15.22 -13.33
N ALA A 219 8.05 15.15 -13.44
CA ALA A 219 8.76 15.25 -14.72
C ALA A 219 8.41 14.14 -15.73
N SER A 220 7.87 13.00 -15.30
CA SER A 220 7.44 11.91 -16.17
C SER A 220 6.04 12.17 -16.74
N GLY A 221 5.13 12.68 -15.92
CA GLY A 221 3.69 12.83 -16.22
C GLY A 221 2.86 11.59 -15.83
N PHE A 222 3.45 10.64 -15.11
CA PHE A 222 2.81 9.48 -14.51
C PHE A 222 1.68 9.86 -13.52
N ALA A 223 1.85 10.88 -12.68
CA ALA A 223 0.85 11.30 -11.69
C ALA A 223 -0.52 11.57 -12.32
N GLU A 224 -0.52 12.24 -13.47
CA GLU A 224 -1.74 12.53 -14.23
C GLU A 224 -2.35 11.28 -14.87
N VAL A 225 -1.50 10.36 -15.34
CA VAL A 225 -1.97 9.10 -15.91
C VAL A 225 -2.63 8.26 -14.84
N GLU A 226 -2.00 8.13 -13.68
CA GLU A 226 -2.55 7.46 -12.51
C GLU A 226 -3.88 8.10 -12.10
N GLU A 227 -3.92 9.43 -11.90
CA GLU A 227 -5.14 10.15 -11.53
C GLU A 227 -6.32 9.91 -12.50
N GLN A 228 -6.08 9.95 -13.82
CA GLN A 228 -7.15 9.70 -14.79
C GLN A 228 -7.55 8.22 -14.83
N THR A 229 -6.57 7.31 -14.79
CA THR A 229 -6.81 5.87 -15.00
C THR A 229 -7.32 5.13 -13.77
N GLU A 230 -7.03 5.63 -12.56
CA GLU A 230 -7.61 5.14 -11.30
C GLU A 230 -9.13 5.34 -11.28
N LEU A 231 -9.62 6.40 -11.91
CA LEU A 231 -11.06 6.72 -11.99
C LEU A 231 -11.76 6.01 -13.15
N TRP A 232 -11.03 5.34 -14.04
CA TRP A 232 -11.61 4.63 -15.17
C TRP A 232 -12.36 3.39 -14.71
N THR A 233 -13.59 3.25 -15.18
CA THR A 233 -14.37 2.02 -15.04
C THR A 233 -13.72 0.85 -15.81
N PRO A 234 -13.99 -0.43 -15.46
CA PRO A 234 -13.52 -1.58 -16.23
C PRO A 234 -13.75 -1.49 -17.76
N SER A 235 -14.82 -0.84 -18.20
CA SER A 235 -15.07 -0.59 -19.63
C SER A 235 -14.12 0.46 -20.21
N GLU A 236 -13.90 1.58 -19.51
CA GLU A 236 -12.96 2.63 -19.90
C GLU A 236 -11.52 2.14 -19.85
N LYS A 237 -11.14 1.30 -18.88
CA LYS A 237 -9.81 0.66 -18.83
C LYS A 237 -9.48 -0.10 -20.12
N ARG A 238 -10.48 -0.69 -20.79
CA ARG A 238 -10.32 -1.44 -22.05
C ARG A 238 -10.12 -0.58 -23.28
N THR A 239 -10.69 0.63 -23.35
CA THR A 239 -10.73 1.42 -24.61
C THR A 239 -10.43 2.91 -24.44
N GLY A 240 -10.24 3.37 -23.21
CA GLY A 240 -10.07 4.76 -22.83
C GLY A 240 -8.81 5.40 -23.43
N VAL A 241 -8.89 6.71 -23.62
CA VAL A 241 -7.80 7.54 -24.10
C VAL A 241 -7.60 8.65 -23.08
N LEU A 242 -6.35 8.88 -22.68
CA LEU A 242 -6.02 9.97 -21.76
C LEU A 242 -6.43 11.32 -22.31
N GLU A 243 -7.04 12.13 -21.45
CA GLU A 243 -7.42 13.49 -21.75
C GLU A 243 -6.23 14.45 -21.58
N LEU A 244 -6.19 15.47 -22.44
CA LEU A 244 -5.17 16.52 -22.38
C LEU A 244 -5.61 17.63 -21.43
N THR A 245 -5.38 17.40 -20.14
CA THR A 245 -5.74 18.36 -19.10
C THR A 245 -4.78 19.58 -19.09
N PRO A 246 -5.22 20.75 -18.61
CA PRO A 246 -4.35 21.91 -18.49
C PRO A 246 -3.09 21.67 -17.63
N PRO A 247 -3.15 20.96 -16.47
CA PRO A 247 -1.96 20.58 -15.70
C PRO A 247 -0.98 19.73 -16.51
N LEU A 248 -1.45 18.74 -17.27
CA LEU A 248 -0.61 17.92 -18.14
C LEU A 248 0.12 18.76 -19.18
N LEU A 249 -0.58 19.65 -19.88
CA LEU A 249 0.02 20.52 -20.89
C LEU A 249 1.05 21.48 -20.27
N ALA A 250 0.73 22.07 -19.12
CA ALA A 250 1.65 22.93 -18.39
C ALA A 250 2.91 22.16 -17.99
N ASN A 251 2.75 20.94 -17.49
CA ASN A 251 3.83 20.04 -17.16
C ASN A 251 4.74 19.77 -18.37
N ARG A 252 4.18 19.43 -19.56
CA ARG A 252 4.98 19.20 -20.77
C ARG A 252 5.82 20.41 -21.16
N VAL A 253 5.29 21.61 -21.00
CA VAL A 253 6.02 22.87 -21.25
C VAL A 253 7.13 23.08 -20.22
N ILE A 254 6.85 22.93 -18.94
CA ILE A 254 7.80 23.15 -17.83
C ILE A 254 9.00 22.21 -17.92
N TRP A 255 8.80 20.94 -18.26
CA TRP A 255 9.87 19.96 -18.30
C TRP A 255 10.58 19.86 -19.65
N THR A 256 10.09 20.54 -20.70
CA THR A 256 10.72 20.53 -22.03
C THR A 256 11.35 21.87 -22.40
N VAL A 257 10.61 22.97 -22.25
CA VAL A 257 11.00 24.28 -22.80
C VAL A 257 12.14 24.94 -21.99
N PRO A 258 12.04 25.15 -20.66
CA PRO A 258 13.13 25.71 -19.87
C PRO A 258 14.45 24.93 -19.97
N PRO A 259 14.47 23.58 -19.90
CA PRO A 259 15.69 22.80 -20.13
C PRO A 259 16.36 23.04 -21.48
N LEU A 260 15.58 23.10 -22.56
CA LEU A 260 16.10 23.35 -23.89
C LEU A 260 16.66 24.77 -24.00
N LEU A 261 15.98 25.77 -23.42
CA LEU A 261 16.48 27.14 -23.37
C LEU A 261 17.79 27.24 -22.59
N LEU A 262 17.88 26.55 -21.45
CA LEU A 262 19.09 26.49 -20.62
C LEU A 262 20.25 25.84 -21.37
N LEU A 263 20.01 24.72 -22.05
CA LEU A 263 21.01 24.06 -22.88
C LEU A 263 21.43 24.98 -24.05
N GLY A 264 20.47 25.56 -24.78
CA GLY A 264 20.74 26.46 -25.91
C GLY A 264 21.58 27.68 -25.51
N PHE A 265 21.28 28.28 -24.36
CA PHE A 265 22.07 29.36 -23.78
C PHE A 265 23.49 28.91 -23.41
N THR A 266 23.62 27.73 -22.80
CA THR A 266 24.90 27.15 -22.40
C THR A 266 25.77 26.83 -23.63
N LEU A 267 25.19 26.24 -24.66
CA LEU A 267 25.87 25.93 -25.92
C LEU A 267 26.38 27.20 -26.63
N ARG A 268 25.67 28.33 -26.49
CA ARG A 268 26.10 29.61 -27.06
C ARG A 268 27.24 30.27 -26.28
N ARG A 269 27.34 30.02 -24.97
CA ARG A 269 28.35 30.64 -24.09
C ARG A 269 29.58 29.78 -23.82
N VAL A 270 29.47 28.46 -23.97
CA VAL A 270 30.55 27.54 -23.64
C VAL A 270 31.73 27.72 -24.61
N GLY A 271 32.89 28.02 -24.03
CA GLY A 271 34.16 28.12 -24.77
C GLY A 271 34.93 26.81 -24.77
N ARG A 272 35.79 26.58 -25.77
CA ARG A 272 36.70 25.42 -25.81
C ARG A 272 37.60 25.37 -24.56
N GLU A 273 38.11 26.52 -24.16
CA GLU A 273 38.93 26.72 -22.96
C GLU A 273 38.24 26.26 -21.68
N GLN A 274 36.93 26.46 -21.59
CA GLN A 274 36.14 26.04 -20.44
C GLN A 274 35.92 24.54 -20.41
N LEU A 275 36.19 23.79 -21.48
CA LEU A 275 36.12 22.33 -21.49
C LEU A 275 37.51 21.71 -21.30
N THR A 276 38.57 22.37 -21.77
CA THR A 276 39.97 21.90 -21.66
C THR A 276 40.65 22.25 -20.33
N LEU A 277 40.50 23.48 -19.81
CA LEU A 277 41.26 23.94 -18.64
C LEU A 277 40.71 23.32 -17.36
N GLU A 278 41.52 22.50 -16.69
CA GLU A 278 41.29 22.14 -15.28
C GLU A 278 41.22 23.43 -14.46
N ARG A 279 40.32 23.51 -13.47
CA ARG A 279 40.44 24.57 -12.47
C ARG A 279 41.78 24.33 -11.80
N ALA A 280 42.78 25.16 -12.09
CA ALA A 280 43.97 25.23 -11.27
C ALA A 280 43.50 25.42 -9.82
N PRO A 281 44.09 24.73 -8.83
CA PRO A 281 43.83 25.05 -7.43
C PRO A 281 43.96 26.56 -7.29
N ALA A 282 43.04 27.20 -6.58
CA ALA A 282 43.18 28.62 -6.29
C ALA A 282 44.52 28.80 -5.57
N SER A 283 45.56 29.21 -6.31
CA SER A 283 46.80 29.63 -5.70
C SER A 283 46.40 30.80 -4.82
N PRO A 284 46.71 30.78 -3.52
CA PRO A 284 46.49 31.94 -2.68
C PRO A 284 47.15 33.11 -3.41
N SER A 285 46.39 34.19 -3.62
CA SER A 285 46.92 35.38 -4.26
C SER A 285 48.03 35.90 -3.34
N ASN A 286 49.28 35.62 -3.69
CA ASN A 286 50.42 36.27 -3.06
C ASN A 286 50.36 37.75 -3.44
N GLY A 287 49.76 38.55 -2.57
CA GLY A 287 50.23 39.90 -2.36
C GLY A 287 51.68 39.85 -1.86
N SER A 288 52.49 40.76 -2.39
CA SER A 288 53.91 40.99 -2.14
C SER A 288 54.88 39.88 -2.53
N SER A 289 55.76 40.25 -3.46
CA SER A 289 57.11 39.72 -3.62
C SER A 289 57.87 39.82 -2.29
N ASP A 290 57.99 38.71 -1.58
CA ASP A 290 59.05 38.50 -0.60
C ASP A 290 59.81 37.22 -0.99
N GLU A 291 61.14 37.35 -1.04
CA GLU A 291 62.08 36.25 -1.26
C GLU A 291 61.78 35.11 -0.28
N HIS A 292 61.19 34.03 -0.79
CA HIS A 292 61.13 32.78 -0.04
C HIS A 292 62.56 32.23 0.08
N LYS A 293 63.14 32.38 1.28
CA LYS A 293 64.20 31.51 1.77
C LYS A 293 63.80 30.08 1.49
N THR A 294 64.68 29.35 0.83
CA THR A 294 64.59 27.90 0.66
C THR A 294 64.57 27.27 2.06
N GLU A 295 63.38 26.96 2.58
CA GLU A 295 63.27 26.07 3.72
C GLU A 295 63.88 24.72 3.35
N PRO A 296 64.57 24.06 4.30
CA PRO A 296 65.12 22.74 4.04
C PRO A 296 63.96 21.82 3.63
N VAL A 297 64.19 21.05 2.56
CA VAL A 297 63.29 19.97 2.14
C VAL A 297 63.06 19.10 3.37
N HIS A 298 61.88 19.20 3.98
CA HIS A 298 61.42 18.20 4.93
C HIS A 298 61.44 16.89 4.15
N THR A 299 62.41 16.04 4.46
CA THR A 299 62.41 14.65 4.03
C THR A 299 61.13 14.07 4.60
N ILE A 300 60.13 13.92 3.73
CA ILE A 300 58.92 13.18 4.07
C ILE A 300 59.45 11.82 4.55
N PRO A 301 59.22 11.42 5.82
CA PRO A 301 59.68 10.14 6.29
C PRO A 301 59.06 9.09 5.36
N VAL A 302 59.91 8.41 4.59
CA VAL A 302 59.49 7.24 3.81
C VAL A 302 58.98 6.26 4.86
N PRO A 303 57.69 5.89 4.86
CA PRO A 303 57.18 4.95 5.84
C PRO A 303 58.01 3.66 5.71
N GLY A 304 58.76 3.32 6.77
CA GLY A 304 59.49 2.05 6.81
C GLY A 304 58.52 0.87 6.71
N ALA A 305 59.02 -0.29 6.29
CA ALA A 305 58.21 -1.51 6.31
C ALA A 305 57.66 -1.74 7.73
N PRO A 306 56.34 -1.95 7.91
CA PRO A 306 55.77 -2.10 9.24
C PRO A 306 56.38 -3.32 9.94
N GLU A 307 57.02 -3.10 11.09
CA GLU A 307 57.72 -4.16 11.85
C GLU A 307 56.77 -5.28 12.31
N ARG A 308 55.48 -4.97 12.49
CA ARG A 308 54.40 -5.93 12.78
C ARG A 308 53.10 -5.51 12.09
N PRO A 309 52.74 -6.09 10.93
CA PRO A 309 51.47 -5.77 10.28
C PRO A 309 50.31 -6.24 11.16
N SER A 310 49.37 -5.34 11.46
CA SER A 310 48.14 -5.64 12.20
C SER A 310 46.94 -5.52 11.26
N TRP A 311 46.47 -6.67 10.76
CA TRP A 311 45.36 -6.74 9.82
C TRP A 311 44.04 -6.16 10.33
N PRO A 312 43.69 -6.28 11.63
CA PRO A 312 42.53 -5.58 12.17
C PRO A 312 42.66 -4.06 12.09
N ARG A 313 43.85 -3.49 12.40
CA ARG A 313 44.08 -2.04 12.28
C ARG A 313 44.06 -1.59 10.83
N ALA A 314 44.59 -2.38 9.90
CA ALA A 314 44.50 -2.10 8.47
C ALA A 314 43.04 -2.06 7.99
N THR A 315 42.22 -3.01 8.44
CA THR A 315 40.78 -3.07 8.13
C THR A 315 40.03 -1.88 8.71
N TRP A 316 40.32 -1.51 9.97
CA TRP A 316 39.76 -0.33 10.63
C TRP A 316 40.13 0.96 9.89
N ASN A 317 41.39 1.12 9.51
CA ASN A 317 41.85 2.31 8.79
C ASN A 317 41.21 2.40 7.40
N GLU A 318 41.06 1.28 6.69
CA GLU A 318 40.34 1.22 5.41
C GLU A 318 38.88 1.67 5.60
N MET A 319 38.19 1.11 6.59
CA MET A 319 36.81 1.47 6.94
C MET A 319 36.68 2.96 7.27
N ALA A 320 37.50 3.47 8.19
CA ALA A 320 37.48 4.86 8.63
C ALA A 320 37.82 5.82 7.48
N TRP A 321 38.74 5.44 6.60
CA TRP A 321 39.08 6.21 5.41
C TRP A 321 37.87 6.32 4.46
N HIS A 322 37.24 5.20 4.10
CA HIS A 322 36.07 5.24 3.21
C HIS A 322 34.89 5.99 3.81
N LEU A 323 34.65 5.81 5.12
CA LEU A 323 33.61 6.50 5.85
C LEU A 323 33.86 8.01 5.88
N SER A 324 35.07 8.45 6.27
CA SER A 324 35.43 9.86 6.30
C SER A 324 35.30 10.52 4.92
N LEU A 325 35.66 9.83 3.84
CA LEU A 325 35.50 10.34 2.48
C LEU A 325 34.03 10.52 2.08
N SER A 326 33.14 9.63 2.53
CA SER A 326 31.70 9.74 2.26
C SER A 326 31.10 10.97 2.96
N PHE A 327 31.61 11.39 4.12
CA PHE A 327 31.13 12.58 4.84
C PHE A 327 31.95 13.86 4.60
N ARG A 328 33.05 13.78 3.85
CA ARG A 328 33.90 14.97 3.58
C ARG A 328 33.28 15.98 2.63
N GLY A 329 32.40 15.53 1.74
CA GLY A 329 31.62 16.38 0.85
C GLY A 329 30.26 16.73 1.45
N TRP A 330 29.69 17.87 1.05
CA TRP A 330 28.36 18.28 1.48
C TRP A 330 27.24 17.37 0.94
N GLY A 331 27.50 16.52 -0.05
CA GLY A 331 26.49 15.67 -0.69
C GLY A 331 25.76 14.73 0.27
N THR A 332 26.47 14.02 1.14
CA THR A 332 25.86 13.09 2.11
C THR A 332 25.08 13.83 3.20
N LEU A 333 25.63 14.94 3.70
CA LEU A 333 24.94 15.78 4.70
C LEU A 333 23.68 16.44 4.10
N LEU A 334 23.76 16.89 2.84
CA LEU A 334 22.62 17.41 2.10
C LEU A 334 21.57 16.33 1.87
N ALA A 335 21.97 15.10 1.50
CA ALA A 335 21.06 13.98 1.31
C ALA A 335 20.34 13.63 2.62
N LEU A 336 21.07 13.53 3.74
CA LEU A 336 20.48 13.27 5.06
C LEU A 336 19.55 14.42 5.49
N GLY A 337 19.98 15.68 5.36
CA GLY A 337 19.17 16.84 5.72
C GLY A 337 17.90 16.95 4.87
N MET A 338 17.99 16.69 3.57
CA MET A 338 16.84 16.66 2.67
C MET A 338 15.90 15.51 3.00
N ALA A 339 16.43 14.31 3.27
CA ALA A 339 15.65 13.16 3.70
C ALA A 339 14.88 13.48 4.98
N THR A 340 15.52 14.10 5.98
CA THR A 340 14.84 14.55 7.21
C THR A 340 13.75 15.57 6.93
N ILE A 341 14.01 16.59 6.10
CA ILE A 341 13.00 17.59 5.71
C ILE A 341 11.81 16.91 5.02
N MET A 342 12.10 15.98 4.12
CA MET A 342 11.10 15.21 3.40
C MET A 342 10.27 14.36 4.35
N GLY A 343 10.87 13.68 5.32
CA GLY A 343 10.13 12.90 6.30
C GLY A 343 9.28 13.74 7.23
N VAL A 344 9.80 14.88 7.70
CA VAL A 344 9.00 15.81 8.52
C VAL A 344 7.83 16.36 7.69
N GLY A 345 8.09 16.87 6.49
CA GLY A 345 7.05 17.37 5.59
C GLY A 345 6.02 16.28 5.23
N GLY A 346 6.49 15.07 4.94
CA GLY A 346 5.67 13.90 4.67
C GLY A 346 4.76 13.55 5.83
N SER A 347 5.27 13.46 7.06
CA SER A 347 4.44 13.23 8.25
C SER A 347 3.39 14.32 8.47
N PHE A 348 3.71 15.60 8.20
CA PHE A 348 2.72 16.66 8.30
C PHE A 348 1.61 16.51 7.26
N VAL A 349 1.95 16.22 6.01
CA VAL A 349 0.94 16.06 4.95
C VAL A 349 0.10 14.81 5.16
N HIS A 350 0.74 13.66 5.40
CA HIS A 350 0.08 12.36 5.48
C HIS A 350 -0.63 12.07 6.79
N VAL A 351 -0.31 12.80 7.87
CA VAL A 351 -0.89 12.54 9.20
C VAL A 351 -1.54 13.78 9.76
N VAL A 352 -0.79 14.86 9.94
CA VAL A 352 -1.32 16.06 10.60
C VAL A 352 -2.36 16.80 9.75
N LEU A 353 -2.19 16.81 8.43
CA LEU A 353 -3.06 17.47 7.45
C LEU A 353 -3.81 16.44 6.59
N HIS A 354 -3.96 15.22 7.10
CA HIS A 354 -4.53 14.11 6.36
C HIS A 354 -5.95 14.44 5.87
N ALA A 355 -6.26 14.01 4.64
CA ALA A 355 -7.51 14.35 3.96
C ALA A 355 -8.75 13.78 4.67
N ASP A 356 -8.64 12.57 5.27
CA ASP A 356 -9.67 11.96 6.09
C ASP A 356 -9.76 12.53 7.52
N GLY A 357 -9.16 13.70 7.73
CA GLY A 357 -9.16 14.47 8.96
C GLY A 357 -7.78 14.46 9.63
N PRO A 358 -7.39 15.54 10.35
CA PRO A 358 -6.15 15.56 11.10
C PRO A 358 -6.02 14.33 12.00
N LEU A 359 -4.95 13.57 11.80
CA LEU A 359 -4.60 12.44 12.66
C LEU A 359 -3.59 12.89 13.71
N VAL A 360 -3.61 12.22 14.85
CA VAL A 360 -2.69 12.42 15.97
C VAL A 360 -1.40 11.67 15.63
N PRO A 361 -0.26 12.36 15.38
CA PRO A 361 0.96 11.72 14.88
C PRO A 361 1.72 10.98 15.98
N ARG A 362 1.19 9.83 16.39
CA ARG A 362 1.82 8.94 17.36
C ARG A 362 2.89 8.03 16.69
N PRO A 363 3.89 7.54 17.43
CA PRO A 363 4.97 6.73 16.84
C PRO A 363 4.49 5.43 16.17
N ASP A 364 3.46 4.78 16.70
CA ASP A 364 2.79 3.59 16.15
C ASP A 364 2.22 3.84 14.75
N LEU A 365 1.73 5.05 14.48
CA LEU A 365 1.28 5.48 13.14
C LEU A 365 2.43 5.93 12.24
N LEU A 366 3.37 6.72 12.77
CA LEU A 366 4.42 7.36 11.98
C LEU A 366 5.48 6.37 11.48
N GLN A 367 5.82 5.35 12.25
CA GLN A 367 6.90 4.42 11.92
C GLN A 367 6.66 3.64 10.61
N PRO A 368 5.54 2.91 10.44
CA PRO A 368 5.27 2.19 9.19
C PRO A 368 5.16 3.12 7.99
N LEU A 369 4.40 4.22 8.13
CA LEU A 369 4.27 5.25 7.09
C LEU A 369 5.64 5.80 6.62
N LEU A 370 6.54 6.11 7.57
CA LEU A 370 7.84 6.64 7.22
C LEU A 370 8.80 5.58 6.67
N ALA A 371 8.65 4.30 7.02
CA ALA A 371 9.39 3.24 6.35
C ALA A 371 9.02 3.17 4.87
N GLU A 372 7.72 3.16 4.56
CA GLU A 372 7.21 3.16 3.19
C GLU A 372 7.69 4.40 2.40
N LEU A 373 7.46 5.60 2.93
CA LEU A 373 7.87 6.87 2.32
C LEU A 373 9.39 6.94 2.03
N TYR A 374 10.23 6.40 2.91
CA TYR A 374 11.68 6.45 2.75
C TYR A 374 12.26 5.27 1.96
N TYR A 375 11.52 4.16 1.83
CA TYR A 375 12.04 2.91 1.29
C TYR A 375 12.63 3.10 -0.10
N LEU A 376 11.83 3.62 -1.03
CA LEU A 376 12.22 3.86 -2.41
C LEU A 376 13.46 4.76 -2.51
N MET A 377 13.49 5.86 -1.75
CA MET A 377 14.62 6.78 -1.70
C MET A 377 15.91 6.07 -1.27
N ILE A 378 15.84 5.35 -0.15
CA ILE A 378 17.03 4.76 0.49
C ILE A 378 17.55 3.62 -0.36
N VAL A 379 16.70 2.80 -0.98
CA VAL A 379 17.09 1.72 -1.89
C VAL A 379 17.98 2.24 -3.02
N PHE A 380 17.57 3.31 -3.71
CA PHE A 380 18.38 3.91 -4.77
C PHE A 380 19.64 4.62 -4.23
N MET A 381 19.54 5.25 -3.07
CA MET A 381 20.67 5.90 -2.42
C MET A 381 21.74 4.87 -2.01
N VAL A 382 21.35 3.73 -1.46
CA VAL A 382 22.23 2.61 -1.13
C VAL A 382 22.91 2.10 -2.40
N ALA A 383 22.17 1.83 -3.47
CA ALA A 383 22.75 1.41 -4.75
C ALA A 383 23.80 2.40 -5.29
N ALA A 384 23.51 3.71 -5.20
CA ALA A 384 24.42 4.75 -5.66
C ALA A 384 25.68 4.88 -4.77
N PHE A 385 25.51 5.03 -3.45
CA PHE A 385 26.63 5.24 -2.52
C PHE A 385 27.54 4.03 -2.39
N VAL A 386 26.96 2.82 -2.31
CA VAL A 386 27.73 1.56 -2.30
C VAL A 386 28.52 1.42 -3.61
N GLY A 387 27.89 1.72 -4.75
CA GLY A 387 28.54 1.66 -6.06
C GLY A 387 29.71 2.65 -6.20
N ILE A 388 29.53 3.91 -5.78
CA ILE A 388 30.60 4.94 -5.77
C ILE A 388 31.76 4.48 -4.90
N MET A 389 31.47 3.94 -3.73
CA MET A 389 32.52 3.49 -2.80
C MET A 389 33.25 2.25 -3.31
N ALA A 390 32.53 1.29 -3.90
CA ALA A 390 33.13 0.10 -4.49
C ALA A 390 34.07 0.42 -5.67
N ARG A 391 33.79 1.51 -6.42
CA ARG A 391 34.55 1.95 -7.60
C ARG A 391 35.52 3.10 -7.33
N ARG A 392 35.61 3.58 -6.10
CA ARG A 392 36.41 4.76 -5.74
C ARG A 392 37.89 4.61 -6.13
N ASP A 393 38.40 3.38 -6.08
CA ASP A 393 39.78 3.02 -6.32
C ASP A 393 40.09 2.70 -7.80
N ASP A 394 39.08 2.68 -8.69
CA ASP A 394 39.24 2.38 -10.12
C ASP A 394 39.86 3.60 -10.86
N ARG A 395 41.08 3.97 -10.47
CA ARG A 395 41.88 5.00 -11.14
C ARG A 395 43.15 4.38 -11.73
N PRO A 396 43.55 4.76 -12.96
CA PRO A 396 44.78 4.29 -13.58
C PRO A 396 45.99 4.47 -12.63
N GLY A 397 46.81 3.42 -12.47
CA GLY A 397 47.97 3.38 -11.59
C GLY A 397 47.67 3.21 -10.09
N TYR A 398 46.56 3.72 -9.57
CA TYR A 398 46.24 3.60 -8.15
C TYR A 398 45.93 2.17 -7.73
N GLY A 399 45.09 1.46 -8.49
CA GLY A 399 44.72 0.07 -8.18
C GLY A 399 45.94 -0.86 -8.12
N GLU A 400 46.93 -0.65 -9.00
CA GLU A 400 48.18 -1.42 -9.04
C GLU A 400 49.05 -1.18 -7.81
N ILE A 401 49.14 0.08 -7.36
CA ILE A 401 49.85 0.47 -6.13
C ILE A 401 49.22 -0.20 -4.91
N VAL A 402 47.89 -0.17 -4.79
CA VAL A 402 47.20 -0.75 -3.63
C VAL A 402 47.24 -2.28 -3.67
N ASP A 403 47.17 -2.90 -4.84
CA ASP A 403 47.25 -4.36 -4.98
C ASP A 403 48.65 -4.92 -4.64
N ALA A 404 49.69 -4.11 -4.83
CA ALA A 404 51.07 -4.40 -4.44
C ALA A 404 51.31 -4.28 -2.92
N ALA A 405 50.36 -3.73 -2.16
CA ALA A 405 50.47 -3.64 -0.71
C ALA A 405 50.48 -5.03 -0.04
N PRO A 406 51.23 -5.21 1.07
CA PRO A 406 51.31 -6.49 1.78
C PRO A 406 49.99 -6.89 2.45
N ALA A 407 48.99 -6.01 2.50
CA ALA A 407 47.70 -6.30 3.10
C ALA A 407 46.96 -7.44 2.40
N PRO A 408 46.38 -8.40 3.16
CA PRO A 408 45.43 -9.36 2.62
C PRO A 408 44.25 -8.65 1.97
N LEU A 409 43.73 -9.26 0.90
CA LEU A 409 42.56 -8.71 0.19
C LEU A 409 41.35 -8.52 1.11
N GLY A 410 41.20 -9.40 2.10
CA GLY A 410 40.11 -9.36 3.07
C GLY A 410 40.05 -8.06 3.88
N CYS A 411 41.20 -7.46 4.22
CA CYS A 411 41.22 -6.18 4.94
C CYS A 411 40.55 -5.07 4.14
N ARG A 412 40.76 -5.06 2.82
CA ARG A 412 40.16 -4.07 1.92
C ARG A 412 38.68 -4.31 1.71
N VAL A 413 38.29 -5.54 1.41
CA VAL A 413 36.89 -5.88 1.15
C VAL A 413 36.04 -5.72 2.42
N ALA A 414 36.51 -6.22 3.56
CA ALA A 414 35.82 -6.08 4.84
C ALA A 414 35.73 -4.61 5.28
N GLY A 415 36.82 -3.84 5.16
CA GLY A 415 36.81 -2.41 5.50
C GLY A 415 35.77 -1.63 4.68
N ARG A 416 35.67 -1.92 3.38
CA ARG A 416 34.63 -1.33 2.51
C ARG A 416 33.24 -1.84 2.83
N ALA A 417 33.06 -3.14 3.05
CA ALA A 417 31.76 -3.71 3.39
C ALA A 417 31.19 -3.10 4.68
N VAL A 418 32.03 -2.95 5.72
CA VAL A 418 31.62 -2.30 6.97
C VAL A 418 31.36 -0.82 6.78
N ALA A 419 32.20 -0.09 6.03
CA ALA A 419 31.91 1.30 5.69
C ALA A 419 30.59 1.47 4.92
N ALA A 420 30.26 0.52 4.02
CA ALA A 420 29.03 0.50 3.25
C ALA A 420 27.83 0.30 4.16
N ALA A 421 27.94 -0.68 5.06
CA ALA A 421 26.93 -1.00 6.06
C ALA A 421 26.67 0.19 7.00
N LEU A 422 27.71 0.90 7.46
CA LEU A 422 27.56 2.07 8.33
C LEU A 422 26.88 3.25 7.63
N VAL A 423 27.22 3.52 6.36
CA VAL A 423 26.53 4.55 5.57
C VAL A 423 25.07 4.16 5.31
N THR A 424 24.82 2.88 5.00
CA THR A 424 23.47 2.32 4.83
C THR A 424 22.65 2.46 6.11
N MET A 425 23.24 2.13 7.26
CA MET A 425 22.63 2.29 8.58
C MET A 425 22.30 3.75 8.88
N ALA A 426 23.17 4.70 8.53
CA ALA A 426 22.88 6.12 8.71
C ALA A 426 21.64 6.57 7.90
N PHE A 427 21.48 6.07 6.66
CA PHE A 427 20.28 6.32 5.88
C PHE A 427 19.05 5.62 6.48
N ALA A 428 19.17 4.35 6.86
CA ALA A 428 18.09 3.57 7.47
C ALA A 428 17.56 4.19 8.78
N LEU A 429 18.41 4.85 9.57
CA LEU A 429 18.06 5.52 10.83
C LEU A 429 17.62 6.99 10.65
N THR A 430 17.68 7.53 9.43
CA THR A 430 17.25 8.93 9.19
C THR A 430 15.76 9.16 9.53
N PRO A 431 14.81 8.24 9.21
CA PRO A 431 13.40 8.38 9.58
C PRO A 431 13.15 8.53 11.08
N THR A 432 13.99 7.94 11.94
CA THR A 432 13.91 8.09 13.40
C THR A 432 13.91 9.57 13.82
N ILE A 433 14.69 10.40 13.11
CA ILE A 433 14.76 11.84 13.38
C ILE A 433 13.40 12.50 13.11
N SER A 434 12.71 12.12 12.04
CA SER A 434 11.36 12.63 11.73
C SER A 434 10.35 12.19 12.81
N VAL A 435 10.39 10.92 13.25
CA VAL A 435 9.53 10.42 14.35
C VAL A 435 9.84 11.08 15.69
N TRP A 436 11.05 11.61 15.91
CA TRP A 436 11.31 12.42 17.10
C TRP A 436 10.81 13.85 16.97
N ILE A 437 11.01 14.48 15.81
CA ILE A 437 10.63 15.88 15.58
C ILE A 437 9.11 16.05 15.61
N VAL A 438 8.36 15.21 14.91
CA VAL A 438 6.92 15.45 14.66
C VAL A 438 6.10 15.35 15.96
N PRO A 439 6.10 14.24 16.73
CA PRO A 439 5.39 14.16 18.00
C PRO A 439 5.90 15.17 19.03
N ALA A 440 7.20 15.50 19.05
CA ALA A 440 7.72 16.52 19.96
C ALA A 440 7.12 17.92 19.70
N LEU A 441 6.70 18.21 18.46
CA LEU A 441 6.07 19.48 18.09
C LEU A 441 4.55 19.47 18.26
N SER A 442 3.89 18.33 18.05
CA SER A 442 2.42 18.24 18.00
C SER A 442 1.79 17.49 19.18
N VAL A 443 2.40 16.40 19.64
CA VAL A 443 1.85 15.51 20.68
C VAL A 443 2.95 15.05 21.65
N PRO A 444 3.46 15.94 22.53
CA PRO A 444 4.65 15.64 23.33
C PRO A 444 4.52 14.42 24.26
N GLU A 445 3.31 14.06 24.67
CA GLU A 445 3.03 12.90 25.52
C GLU A 445 3.20 11.55 24.79
N ALA A 446 3.07 11.53 23.46
CA ALA A 446 3.30 10.34 22.65
C ALA A 446 4.79 10.18 22.25
N PHE A 447 5.68 11.03 22.76
CA PHE A 447 7.10 10.98 22.42
C PHE A 447 7.77 9.71 22.97
N SER A 448 8.35 8.91 22.07
CA SER A 448 9.19 7.76 22.43
C SER A 448 10.59 7.90 21.85
N LEU A 449 11.61 7.70 22.69
CA LEU A 449 13.00 7.71 22.26
C LEU A 449 13.41 6.37 21.62
N LEU A 450 12.96 5.26 22.20
CA LEU A 450 13.45 3.92 21.86
C LEU A 450 12.67 3.26 20.72
N ASP A 451 11.35 3.39 20.66
CA ASP A 451 10.53 2.68 19.65
C ASP A 451 10.97 2.97 18.21
N PRO A 452 11.16 4.23 17.77
CA PRO A 452 11.63 4.47 16.41
C PRO A 452 13.07 4.00 16.17
N LEU A 453 13.92 3.90 17.19
CA LEU A 453 15.25 3.31 17.04
C LEU A 453 15.18 1.80 16.86
N ILE A 454 14.30 1.13 17.61
CA ILE A 454 14.06 -0.31 17.50
C ILE A 454 13.47 -0.63 16.13
N TYR A 455 12.46 0.12 15.69
CA TYR A 455 11.81 -0.08 14.39
C TYR A 455 12.79 0.11 13.23
N PHE A 456 13.39 1.28 13.11
CA PHE A 456 14.29 1.53 11.99
C PHE A 456 15.61 0.75 12.07
N GLY A 457 16.06 0.39 13.28
CA GLY A 457 17.28 -0.38 13.49
C GLY A 457 17.14 -1.89 13.32
N LEU A 458 16.02 -2.49 13.75
CA LEU A 458 15.80 -3.95 13.72
C LEU A 458 14.83 -4.42 12.64
N VAL A 459 13.87 -3.61 12.23
CA VAL A 459 12.92 -3.96 11.16
C VAL A 459 13.45 -3.46 9.81
N PHE A 460 13.78 -2.17 9.73
CA PHE A 460 14.09 -1.53 8.46
C PHE A 460 15.55 -1.75 8.01
N ALA A 461 16.54 -1.48 8.86
CA ALA A 461 17.95 -1.54 8.48
C ALA A 461 18.44 -2.91 7.95
N PRO A 462 18.04 -4.08 8.50
CA PRO A 462 18.50 -5.37 7.98
C PRO A 462 18.17 -5.60 6.50
N SER A 463 16.99 -5.16 6.05
CA SER A 463 16.57 -5.25 4.65
C SER A 463 17.46 -4.39 3.73
N LEU A 464 17.77 -3.16 4.14
CA LEU A 464 18.64 -2.27 3.38
C LEU A 464 20.11 -2.74 3.36
N LEU A 465 20.56 -3.41 4.43
CA LEU A 465 21.87 -4.06 4.48
C LEU A 465 21.97 -5.25 3.52
N GLU A 466 20.88 -6.00 3.36
CA GLU A 466 20.76 -7.08 2.36
C GLU A 466 20.97 -6.55 0.94
N LEU A 467 20.27 -5.46 0.58
CA LEU A 467 20.46 -4.77 -0.69
C LEU A 467 21.90 -4.24 -0.86
N CYS A 468 22.45 -3.62 0.19
CA CYS A 468 23.83 -3.12 0.21
C CYS A 468 24.83 -4.25 -0.13
N ALA A 469 24.66 -5.42 0.47
CA ALA A 469 25.49 -6.58 0.20
C ALA A 469 25.31 -7.12 -1.23
N ALA A 470 24.09 -7.16 -1.74
CA ALA A 470 23.80 -7.55 -3.13
C ALA A 470 24.48 -6.61 -4.15
N VAL A 471 24.38 -5.29 -3.94
CA VAL A 471 25.06 -4.28 -4.79
C VAL A 471 26.58 -4.44 -4.71
N LEU A 472 27.13 -4.71 -3.53
CA LEU A 472 28.57 -4.96 -3.37
C LEU A 472 29.03 -6.19 -4.15
N VAL A 473 28.25 -7.28 -4.12
CA VAL A 473 28.50 -8.50 -4.92
C VAL A 473 28.45 -8.19 -6.42
N ALA A 474 27.44 -7.46 -6.89
CA ALA A 474 27.33 -7.05 -8.30
C ALA A 474 28.58 -6.26 -8.75
N HIS A 475 29.04 -5.32 -7.92
CA HIS A 475 30.25 -4.55 -8.18
C HIS A 475 31.53 -5.39 -8.14
N ALA A 476 31.61 -6.44 -7.31
CA ALA A 476 32.74 -7.36 -7.28
C ALA A 476 32.80 -8.28 -8.52
N LEU A 477 31.64 -8.73 -9.03
CA LEU A 477 31.55 -9.63 -10.16
C LEU A 477 31.83 -8.94 -11.51
N ILE A 478 31.23 -7.77 -11.73
CA ILE A 478 31.26 -7.07 -13.01
C ILE A 478 32.54 -6.23 -13.16
N ARG A 479 33.22 -6.29 -14.31
CA ARG A 479 34.48 -5.54 -14.52
C ARG A 479 34.24 -4.11 -14.98
N HIS A 480 33.33 -3.92 -15.93
CA HIS A 480 33.09 -2.63 -16.55
C HIS A 480 32.31 -1.72 -15.59
N ALA A 481 32.89 -0.60 -15.18
CA ALA A 481 32.32 0.29 -14.17
C ALA A 481 30.88 0.72 -14.50
N GLY A 482 30.62 1.12 -15.76
CA GLY A 482 29.27 1.50 -16.18
C GLY A 482 28.25 0.35 -16.09
N THR A 483 28.68 -0.89 -16.36
CA THR A 483 27.81 -2.07 -16.26
C THR A 483 27.57 -2.49 -14.81
N ALA A 484 28.56 -2.29 -13.94
CA ALA A 484 28.41 -2.56 -12.51
C ALA A 484 27.44 -1.58 -11.85
N HIS A 485 27.55 -0.29 -12.16
CA HIS A 485 26.56 0.70 -11.72
C HIS A 485 25.17 0.38 -12.25
N ALA A 486 25.04 0.03 -13.55
CA ALA A 486 23.77 -0.39 -14.11
C ALA A 486 23.19 -1.63 -13.40
N ALA A 487 24.03 -2.61 -13.05
CA ALA A 487 23.60 -3.79 -12.30
C ALA A 487 23.20 -3.46 -10.85
N GLY A 488 23.91 -2.57 -10.17
CA GLY A 488 23.53 -2.12 -8.82
C GLY A 488 22.18 -1.39 -8.80
N VAL A 489 21.94 -0.51 -9.78
CA VAL A 489 20.64 0.14 -9.99
C VAL A 489 19.57 -0.89 -10.38
N PHE A 490 19.91 -1.87 -11.21
CA PHE A 490 19.00 -2.96 -11.56
C PHE A 490 18.64 -3.83 -10.36
N CYS A 491 19.57 -4.11 -9.43
CA CYS A 491 19.25 -4.79 -8.17
C CYS A 491 18.26 -3.98 -7.33
N ALA A 492 18.50 -2.68 -7.15
CA ALA A 492 17.57 -1.79 -6.47
C ALA A 492 16.18 -1.79 -7.14
N PHE A 493 16.15 -1.66 -8.47
CA PHE A 493 14.91 -1.69 -9.25
C PHE A 493 14.17 -3.03 -9.12
N MET A 494 14.86 -4.17 -9.18
CA MET A 494 14.23 -5.49 -9.03
C MET A 494 13.68 -5.73 -7.63
N VAL A 495 14.33 -5.21 -6.61
CA VAL A 495 13.81 -5.28 -5.24
C VAL A 495 12.54 -4.44 -5.11
N VAL A 496 12.56 -3.19 -5.57
CA VAL A 496 11.37 -2.32 -5.60
C VAL A 496 10.25 -2.97 -6.41
N VAL A 497 10.53 -3.43 -7.62
CA VAL A 497 9.53 -4.12 -8.45
C VAL A 497 9.04 -5.40 -7.79
N SER A 498 9.87 -6.16 -7.08
CA SER A 498 9.39 -7.37 -6.40
C SER A 498 8.42 -7.04 -5.26
N ASP A 499 8.63 -5.92 -4.58
CA ASP A 499 7.79 -5.39 -3.50
C ASP A 499 6.45 -4.92 -4.07
N GLU A 500 6.52 -3.95 -4.99
CA GLU A 500 5.38 -3.30 -5.64
C GLU A 500 4.50 -4.30 -6.41
N LEU A 501 5.09 -5.35 -6.98
CA LEU A 501 4.33 -6.36 -7.72
C LEU A 501 3.88 -7.53 -6.85
N GLY A 502 4.30 -7.63 -5.59
CA GLY A 502 4.02 -8.82 -4.76
C GLY A 502 4.52 -10.13 -5.38
N VAL A 503 5.52 -10.11 -6.28
CA VAL A 503 6.01 -11.30 -7.03
C VAL A 503 6.43 -12.42 -6.08
N VAL A 504 6.89 -12.03 -4.90
CA VAL A 504 7.21 -12.94 -3.80
C VAL A 504 6.42 -12.47 -2.59
N SER A 505 5.38 -13.21 -2.21
CA SER A 505 4.60 -12.93 -1.01
C SER A 505 5.18 -13.56 0.26
N TYR A 506 6.11 -14.53 0.12
CA TYR A 506 6.71 -15.20 1.27
C TYR A 506 7.80 -14.32 1.91
N PRO A 507 7.63 -13.82 3.16
CA PRO A 507 8.48 -12.75 3.70
C PRO A 507 9.99 -13.06 3.72
N PRO A 508 10.45 -14.28 4.08
CA PRO A 508 11.88 -14.60 4.03
C PRO A 508 12.47 -14.61 2.61
N ALA A 509 11.65 -14.76 1.56
CA ALA A 509 12.11 -14.70 0.18
C ALA A 509 12.08 -13.27 -0.41
N GLN A 510 11.49 -12.31 0.30
CA GLN A 510 11.50 -10.89 -0.07
C GLN A 510 12.86 -10.26 0.24
N ILE A 511 13.74 -10.26 -0.77
CA ILE A 511 15.08 -9.68 -0.66
C ILE A 511 14.97 -8.16 -0.58
N GLY A 512 15.60 -7.56 0.43
CA GLY A 512 15.65 -6.11 0.57
C GLY A 512 14.36 -5.45 1.06
N ILE A 513 13.33 -6.23 1.40
CA ILE A 513 12.06 -5.74 1.98
C ILE A 513 12.10 -5.90 3.51
N PRO A 514 11.65 -4.91 4.30
CA PRO A 514 11.51 -5.04 5.76
C PRO A 514 10.42 -6.05 6.14
N ALA A 515 10.47 -6.54 7.38
CA ALA A 515 9.38 -7.37 7.90
C ALA A 515 8.13 -6.50 8.18
N HIS A 516 6.95 -6.98 7.78
CA HIS A 516 5.67 -6.34 8.07
C HIS A 516 5.37 -6.44 9.58
N VAL A 517 5.19 -5.31 10.24
CA VAL A 517 4.96 -5.21 11.70
C VAL A 517 3.98 -4.08 11.98
N ALA A 518 2.86 -4.40 12.63
CA ALA A 518 1.93 -3.42 13.18
C ALA A 518 2.15 -3.26 14.69
N LEU A 519 2.44 -2.04 15.14
CA LEU A 519 2.58 -1.75 16.57
C LEU A 519 1.22 -1.30 17.14
N ALA A 520 0.85 -1.83 18.30
CA ALA A 520 -0.24 -1.33 19.13
C ALA A 520 0.27 -1.00 20.52
N GLU A 521 -0.35 -0.03 21.19
CA GLU A 521 0.18 0.50 22.45
C GLU A 521 0.23 -0.55 23.57
N PHE A 522 -0.82 -1.37 23.70
CA PHE A 522 -0.91 -2.37 24.77
C PHE A 522 0.05 -3.56 24.59
N THR A 523 0.33 -3.97 23.35
CA THR A 523 1.23 -5.09 23.09
C THR A 523 2.69 -4.66 22.93
N ALA A 524 2.90 -3.40 22.54
CA ALA A 524 4.19 -2.87 22.11
C ALA A 524 4.91 -3.85 21.17
N TRP A 525 6.18 -4.17 21.46
CA TRP A 525 7.03 -5.07 20.69
C TRP A 525 6.87 -6.56 21.02
N ALA A 526 6.09 -6.92 22.04
CA ALA A 526 6.11 -8.27 22.58
C ALA A 526 5.72 -9.37 21.55
N PRO A 527 4.67 -9.21 20.72
CA PRO A 527 4.32 -10.20 19.70
C PRO A 527 5.38 -10.32 18.60
N TRP A 528 6.12 -9.24 18.35
CA TRP A 528 6.98 -9.08 17.17
C TRP A 528 8.44 -9.43 17.41
N LEU A 529 8.91 -9.39 18.66
CA LEU A 529 10.34 -9.52 18.96
C LEU A 529 10.93 -10.82 18.41
N GLY A 530 10.22 -11.95 18.56
CA GLY A 530 10.64 -13.24 18.00
C GLY A 530 10.78 -13.20 16.49
N TYR A 531 9.74 -12.71 15.80
CA TYR A 531 9.69 -12.61 14.35
C TYR A 531 10.78 -11.68 13.80
N VAL A 532 10.91 -10.47 14.35
CA VAL A 532 11.90 -9.47 13.94
C VAL A 532 13.33 -9.97 14.18
N LEU A 533 13.61 -10.63 15.30
CA LEU A 533 14.94 -11.19 15.56
C LEU A 533 15.25 -12.36 14.62
N ALA A 534 14.30 -13.26 14.36
CA ALA A 534 14.50 -14.38 13.45
C ALA A 534 14.69 -13.91 12.00
N SER A 535 13.84 -13.00 11.53
CA SER A 535 13.92 -12.39 10.20
C SER A 535 15.20 -11.56 10.04
N GLY A 536 15.53 -10.73 11.04
CA GLY A 536 16.76 -9.95 11.09
C GLY A 536 18.02 -10.82 11.11
N ALA A 537 18.03 -11.91 11.88
CA ALA A 537 19.14 -12.87 11.89
C ALA A 537 19.30 -13.59 10.55
N PHE A 538 18.20 -13.97 9.92
CA PHE A 538 18.19 -14.56 8.58
C PHE A 538 18.78 -13.59 7.53
N LYS A 539 18.28 -12.34 7.47
CA LYS A 539 18.81 -11.31 6.57
C LYS A 539 20.27 -10.98 6.86
N ALA A 540 20.67 -10.89 8.13
CA ALA A 540 22.07 -10.70 8.51
C ALA A 540 22.96 -11.87 8.06
N ALA A 541 22.48 -13.12 8.13
CA ALA A 541 23.20 -14.28 7.63
C ALA A 541 23.41 -14.23 6.11
N LEU A 542 22.39 -13.78 5.35
CA LEU A 542 22.50 -13.52 3.91
C LEU A 542 23.51 -12.41 3.61
N VAL A 543 23.52 -11.32 4.37
CA VAL A 543 24.51 -10.23 4.26
C VAL A 543 25.93 -10.76 4.45
N VAL A 544 26.15 -11.61 5.47
CA VAL A 544 27.46 -12.23 5.74
C VAL A 544 27.87 -13.15 4.59
N ALA A 545 26.94 -13.97 4.08
CA ALA A 545 27.20 -14.84 2.93
C ALA A 545 27.59 -14.04 1.68
N ALA A 546 26.83 -12.98 1.38
CA ALA A 546 27.06 -12.06 0.26
C ALA A 546 28.39 -11.30 0.40
N ALA A 547 28.74 -10.83 1.60
CA ALA A 547 30.04 -10.20 1.85
C ALA A 547 31.21 -11.18 1.61
N GLY A 548 31.07 -12.45 2.02
CA GLY A 548 32.03 -13.50 1.70
C GLY A 548 32.13 -13.77 0.19
N LEU A 549 31.00 -13.81 -0.52
CA LEU A 549 30.96 -13.95 -1.99
C LEU A 549 31.65 -12.77 -2.69
N ALA A 550 31.39 -11.54 -2.24
CA ALA A 550 32.07 -10.35 -2.74
C ALA A 550 33.59 -10.44 -2.53
N TRP A 551 34.04 -10.96 -1.39
CA TRP A 551 35.47 -11.18 -1.11
C TRP A 551 36.07 -12.24 -2.05
N LEU A 552 35.37 -13.36 -2.30
CA LEU A 552 35.82 -14.37 -3.27
C LEU A 552 35.95 -13.78 -4.69
N ALA A 553 34.97 -12.98 -5.11
CA ALA A 553 34.87 -12.38 -6.44
C ALA A 553 35.80 -11.17 -6.67
N TRP A 554 36.29 -10.53 -5.60
CA TRP A 554 36.99 -9.25 -5.70
C TRP A 554 38.28 -9.36 -6.53
N PRO A 555 38.50 -8.44 -7.49
CA PRO A 555 39.69 -8.45 -8.34
C PRO A 555 40.95 -8.03 -7.56
N ARG A 556 42.07 -8.74 -7.79
CA ARG A 556 43.40 -8.33 -7.32
C ARG A 556 44.42 -8.61 -8.43
N GLY A 557 45.16 -7.60 -8.86
CA GLY A 557 46.17 -7.67 -9.93
C GLY A 557 45.71 -7.10 -11.28
N ALA A 558 46.67 -6.71 -12.12
CA ALA A 558 46.43 -5.95 -13.35
C ALA A 558 45.91 -6.77 -14.55
N ALA A 559 46.13 -8.09 -14.59
CA ALA A 559 45.80 -8.93 -15.75
C ALA A 559 45.19 -10.29 -15.35
N LEU A 560 43.89 -10.33 -15.06
CA LEU A 560 43.15 -11.58 -14.89
C LEU A 560 41.98 -11.64 -15.89
N THR A 561 42.08 -12.53 -16.87
CA THR A 561 40.95 -12.94 -17.71
C THR A 561 39.89 -13.64 -16.85
N VAL A 562 38.64 -13.73 -17.31
CA VAL A 562 37.54 -14.37 -16.55
C VAL A 562 37.88 -15.77 -16.01
N PRO A 563 38.53 -16.68 -16.77
CA PRO A 563 38.91 -18.00 -16.26
C PRO A 563 39.95 -17.95 -15.12
N LEU A 564 40.90 -17.01 -15.18
CA LEU A 564 41.90 -16.82 -14.14
C LEU A 564 41.28 -16.26 -12.87
N ARG A 565 40.28 -15.37 -12.99
CA ARG A 565 39.51 -14.86 -11.84
C ARG A 565 38.77 -15.99 -11.12
N TRP A 566 38.10 -16.85 -11.87
CA TRP A 566 37.39 -18.00 -11.31
C TRP A 566 38.33 -18.92 -10.54
N ARG A 567 39.48 -19.29 -11.13
CA ARG A 567 40.51 -20.11 -10.45
C ARG A 567 41.08 -19.42 -9.21
N ALA A 568 41.33 -18.12 -9.27
CA ALA A 568 41.80 -17.35 -8.12
C ALA A 568 40.75 -17.27 -7.00
N GLY A 569 39.46 -17.14 -7.34
CA GLY A 569 38.34 -17.22 -6.40
C GLY A 569 38.24 -18.59 -5.74
N LEU A 570 38.29 -19.67 -6.52
CA LEU A 570 38.31 -21.05 -6.00
C LEU A 570 39.50 -21.29 -5.06
N GLY A 571 40.68 -20.76 -5.39
CA GLY A 571 41.84 -20.84 -4.51
C GLY A 571 41.65 -20.12 -3.16
N ARG A 572 40.77 -19.11 -3.10
CA ARG A 572 40.40 -18.40 -1.86
C ARG A 572 39.28 -19.09 -1.09
N ALA A 573 38.55 -20.01 -1.70
CA ALA A 573 37.44 -20.72 -1.07
C ALA A 573 37.91 -21.63 0.08
N ILE A 574 39.16 -22.11 0.05
CA ILE A 574 39.77 -22.91 1.13
C ILE A 574 40.31 -22.00 2.27
N GLY A 575 40.13 -20.67 2.15
CA GLY A 575 40.56 -19.69 3.16
C GLY A 575 39.40 -19.00 3.89
N GLY A 576 39.70 -17.89 4.55
CA GLY A 576 38.72 -17.14 5.36
C GLY A 576 37.49 -16.64 4.59
N ALA A 577 37.62 -16.38 3.30
CA ALA A 577 36.49 -15.95 2.46
C ALA A 577 35.45 -17.05 2.28
N GLY A 578 35.88 -18.29 1.98
CA GLY A 578 34.96 -19.43 1.85
C GLY A 578 34.38 -19.87 3.18
N ALA A 579 35.16 -19.81 4.27
CA ALA A 579 34.65 -20.06 5.62
C ALA A 579 33.54 -19.07 6.01
N LEU A 580 33.70 -17.77 5.70
CA LEU A 580 32.69 -16.74 5.95
C LEU A 580 31.41 -16.99 5.13
N THR A 581 31.55 -17.28 3.84
CA THR A 581 30.40 -17.63 2.97
C THR A 581 29.66 -18.86 3.48
N ALA A 582 30.39 -19.94 3.81
CA ALA A 582 29.79 -21.17 4.32
C ALA A 582 29.08 -20.94 5.66
N ALA A 583 29.68 -20.17 6.58
CA ALA A 583 29.06 -19.82 7.85
C ALA A 583 27.77 -19.02 7.65
N GLY A 584 27.76 -18.04 6.75
CA GLY A 584 26.56 -17.28 6.40
C GLY A 584 25.44 -18.16 5.83
N ILE A 585 25.77 -19.07 4.91
CA ILE A 585 24.78 -20.00 4.31
C ILE A 585 24.21 -20.95 5.38
N VAL A 586 25.05 -21.54 6.24
CA VAL A 586 24.59 -22.44 7.31
C VAL A 586 23.68 -21.70 8.30
N ALA A 587 24.05 -20.48 8.68
CA ALA A 587 23.21 -19.64 9.54
C ALA A 587 21.88 -19.27 8.87
N ALA A 588 21.89 -18.95 7.57
CA ALA A 588 20.68 -18.65 6.80
C ALA A 588 19.75 -19.87 6.73
N VAL A 589 20.28 -21.07 6.47
CA VAL A 589 19.46 -22.30 6.47
C VAL A 589 18.87 -22.59 7.86
N GLY A 590 19.65 -22.42 8.92
CA GLY A 590 19.17 -22.65 10.30
C GLY A 590 18.07 -21.68 10.72
N THR A 591 18.25 -20.38 10.43
CA THR A 591 17.25 -19.34 10.75
C THR A 591 16.02 -19.41 9.85
N HIS A 592 16.18 -19.79 8.57
CA HIS A 592 15.06 -20.05 7.68
C HIS A 592 14.19 -21.22 8.18
N GLY A 593 14.79 -22.28 8.75
CA GLY A 593 14.02 -23.37 9.35
C GLY A 593 13.09 -22.90 10.47
N VAL A 594 13.53 -21.94 11.30
CA VAL A 594 12.69 -21.33 12.33
C VAL A 594 11.57 -20.49 11.72
N LEU A 595 11.89 -19.68 10.70
CA LEU A 595 10.89 -18.87 10.00
C LEU A 595 9.84 -19.72 9.29
N TYR A 596 10.25 -20.83 8.67
CA TYR A 596 9.34 -21.77 8.01
C TYR A 596 8.38 -22.39 9.02
N GLU A 597 8.89 -22.87 10.16
CA GLU A 597 8.05 -23.45 11.20
C GLU A 597 7.03 -22.44 11.76
N GLN A 598 7.45 -21.20 12.02
CA GLN A 598 6.59 -20.19 12.64
C GLN A 598 5.61 -19.54 11.67
N LEU A 599 6.00 -19.29 10.42
CA LEU A 599 5.13 -18.63 9.42
C LEU A 599 4.24 -19.64 8.68
N VAL A 600 4.78 -20.80 8.29
CA VAL A 600 4.08 -21.76 7.42
C VAL A 600 3.42 -22.85 8.24
N THR A 601 4.17 -23.58 9.07
CA THR A 601 3.61 -24.72 9.83
C THR A 601 2.64 -24.25 10.91
N ALA A 602 3.03 -23.27 11.73
CA ALA A 602 2.22 -22.75 12.83
C ALA A 602 1.34 -21.58 12.38
N GLY A 603 1.90 -20.59 11.67
CA GLY A 603 1.17 -19.39 11.25
C GLY A 603 0.17 -19.62 10.11
N GLY A 604 0.25 -20.76 9.40
CA GLY A 604 -0.68 -21.12 8.34
C GLY A 604 -0.53 -20.30 7.05
N TYR A 605 0.63 -19.67 6.83
CA TYR A 605 0.87 -18.86 5.63
C TYR A 605 0.57 -19.62 4.33
N GLN A 606 -0.24 -18.99 3.48
CA GLN A 606 -0.50 -19.41 2.11
C GLN A 606 -0.25 -18.26 1.14
N SER A 607 -0.08 -18.58 -0.14
CA SER A 607 -0.09 -17.55 -1.20
C SER A 607 -1.53 -17.25 -1.61
N ALA A 608 -1.84 -16.04 -2.05
CA ALA A 608 -3.17 -15.66 -2.56
C ALA A 608 -3.73 -16.64 -3.63
N ALA A 609 -2.87 -17.16 -4.51
CA ALA A 609 -3.27 -18.16 -5.50
C ALA A 609 -3.67 -19.52 -4.90
N ALA A 610 -3.11 -19.87 -3.74
CA ALA A 610 -3.48 -21.07 -2.98
C ALA A 610 -4.80 -20.84 -2.23
N GLU A 611 -4.98 -19.68 -1.59
CA GLU A 611 -6.25 -19.31 -0.93
C GLU A 611 -7.42 -19.30 -1.91
N THR A 612 -7.24 -18.67 -3.09
CA THR A 612 -8.25 -18.66 -4.16
C THR A 612 -8.61 -20.08 -4.63
N ALA A 613 -7.60 -20.96 -4.71
CA ALA A 613 -7.81 -22.36 -5.09
C ALA A 613 -8.53 -23.15 -3.99
N ASP A 614 -8.22 -22.89 -2.72
CA ASP A 614 -8.87 -23.50 -1.55
C ASP A 614 -10.33 -23.04 -1.45
N ASP A 615 -10.65 -21.77 -1.73
CA ASP A 615 -12.02 -21.26 -1.79
C ASP A 615 -12.82 -21.86 -2.97
N ALA A 616 -12.19 -22.03 -4.14
CA ALA A 616 -12.82 -22.73 -5.25
C ALA A 616 -13.12 -24.21 -4.93
N ALA A 617 -12.18 -24.88 -4.24
CA ALA A 617 -12.33 -26.25 -3.80
C ALA A 617 -13.39 -26.37 -2.70
N TRP A 618 -13.46 -25.39 -1.80
CA TRP A 618 -14.49 -25.25 -0.78
C TRP A 618 -15.87 -25.10 -1.42
N GLU A 619 -16.05 -24.18 -2.38
CA GLU A 619 -17.32 -23.95 -3.08
C GLU A 619 -17.78 -25.25 -3.76
N SER A 620 -16.88 -25.90 -4.51
CA SER A 620 -17.15 -27.15 -5.22
C SER A 620 -17.58 -28.29 -4.30
N ARG A 621 -17.00 -28.35 -3.09
CA ARG A 621 -17.24 -29.43 -2.14
C ARG A 621 -18.48 -29.19 -1.28
N TRP A 622 -18.65 -27.98 -0.75
CA TRP A 622 -19.56 -27.71 0.36
C TRP A 622 -20.81 -26.93 -0.06
N TRP A 623 -20.73 -26.01 -1.02
CA TRP A 623 -21.84 -25.09 -1.30
C TRP A 623 -23.14 -25.78 -1.71
N ALA A 624 -23.05 -26.86 -2.51
CA ALA A 624 -24.21 -27.65 -2.93
C ALA A 624 -24.94 -28.37 -1.77
N GLN A 625 -24.33 -28.42 -0.57
CA GLN A 625 -24.88 -29.05 0.63
C GLN A 625 -25.56 -28.04 1.56
N ALA A 626 -25.60 -26.75 1.20
CA ALA A 626 -26.25 -25.71 1.99
C ALA A 626 -27.73 -26.01 2.21
N ALA A 627 -28.12 -26.20 3.47
CA ALA A 627 -29.49 -26.50 3.86
C ALA A 627 -29.91 -25.72 5.12
N PRO A 628 -31.19 -25.32 5.24
CA PRO A 628 -31.70 -24.60 6.39
C PRO A 628 -31.41 -25.30 7.72
N PHE A 629 -30.99 -24.52 8.73
CA PHE A 629 -30.83 -24.99 10.10
C PHE A 629 -31.31 -23.97 11.13
N THR A 630 -31.66 -24.44 12.33
CA THR A 630 -32.09 -23.62 13.47
C THR A 630 -31.52 -24.18 14.77
N THR A 631 -31.40 -23.33 15.80
CA THR A 631 -31.04 -23.70 17.18
C THR A 631 -31.89 -22.86 18.14
N THR A 632 -32.07 -23.33 19.38
CA THR A 632 -32.72 -22.54 20.45
C THR A 632 -31.74 -21.70 21.27
N GLY A 633 -30.43 -21.83 21.02
CA GLY A 633 -29.37 -21.26 21.85
C GLY A 633 -28.54 -22.35 22.52
N GLY A 634 -27.95 -22.03 23.67
CA GLY A 634 -27.07 -22.95 24.37
C GLY A 634 -26.07 -22.26 25.30
N GLU A 635 -25.03 -23.00 25.68
CA GLU A 635 -24.01 -22.55 26.62
C GLU A 635 -22.61 -22.70 26.03
N VAL A 636 -21.76 -21.68 26.21
CA VAL A 636 -20.38 -21.64 25.76
C VAL A 636 -19.46 -21.44 26.97
N GLY A 637 -18.50 -22.35 27.15
CA GLY A 637 -17.38 -22.18 28.06
C GLY A 637 -16.08 -22.08 27.28
N ILE A 638 -15.28 -21.06 27.54
CA ILE A 638 -13.99 -20.85 26.88
C ILE A 638 -12.92 -20.75 27.95
N ALA A 639 -11.96 -21.68 27.94
CA ALA A 639 -10.77 -21.62 28.75
C ALA A 639 -9.63 -21.04 27.91
N VAL A 640 -9.13 -19.86 28.28
CA VAL A 640 -8.03 -19.17 27.59
C VAL A 640 -6.79 -19.22 28.46
N ASP A 641 -5.68 -19.71 27.92
CA ASP A 641 -4.36 -19.63 28.53
C ASP A 641 -3.47 -18.68 27.70
N PRO A 642 -3.33 -17.40 28.09
CA PRO A 642 -2.50 -16.46 27.36
C PRO A 642 -1.02 -16.87 27.33
N ALA A 643 -0.52 -17.54 28.38
CA ALA A 643 0.88 -17.95 28.48
C ALA A 643 1.20 -19.14 27.58
N ALA A 644 0.28 -20.10 27.49
CA ALA A 644 0.37 -21.24 26.58
C ALA A 644 -0.15 -20.95 25.17
N ARG A 645 -0.72 -19.76 24.94
CA ARG A 645 -1.36 -19.34 23.68
C ARG A 645 -2.40 -20.34 23.17
N LEU A 646 -3.15 -20.91 24.11
CA LEU A 646 -4.14 -21.95 23.82
C LEU A 646 -5.51 -21.48 24.28
N ALA A 647 -6.53 -21.68 23.45
CA ALA A 647 -7.92 -21.54 23.86
C ALA A 647 -8.67 -22.85 23.63
N THR A 648 -9.37 -23.33 24.64
CA THR A 648 -10.24 -24.51 24.53
C THR A 648 -11.69 -24.08 24.73
N THR A 649 -12.53 -24.45 23.77
CA THR A 649 -13.95 -24.13 23.78
C THR A 649 -14.76 -25.39 24.04
N HIS A 650 -15.76 -25.25 24.89
CA HIS A 650 -16.81 -26.24 25.11
C HIS A 650 -18.15 -25.56 24.79
N TRP A 651 -18.75 -25.95 23.68
CA TRP A 651 -19.96 -25.33 23.18
C TRP A 651 -21.10 -26.33 23.12
N ARG A 652 -22.07 -26.15 24.01
CA ARG A 652 -23.33 -26.87 24.00
C ARG A 652 -24.36 -26.10 23.19
N LEU A 653 -24.85 -26.70 22.11
CA LEU A 653 -25.96 -26.21 21.29
C LEU A 653 -27.22 -27.00 21.65
N ASP A 654 -28.32 -26.31 21.88
CA ASP A 654 -29.60 -26.94 22.20
C ASP A 654 -30.60 -26.77 21.02
N GLY A 655 -31.44 -27.80 20.84
CA GLY A 655 -32.55 -27.77 19.89
C GLY A 655 -32.14 -27.64 18.42
N VAL A 656 -30.97 -28.16 18.04
CA VAL A 656 -30.44 -28.03 16.69
C VAL A 656 -31.25 -28.88 15.71
N ARG A 657 -31.79 -28.23 14.67
CA ARG A 657 -32.53 -28.88 13.59
C ARG A 657 -31.89 -28.52 12.26
N SER A 658 -31.78 -29.49 11.36
CA SER A 658 -31.22 -29.29 10.02
C SER A 658 -32.02 -30.05 8.98
N ALA A 659 -32.37 -29.38 7.88
CA ALA A 659 -33.09 -30.00 6.77
C ALA A 659 -32.26 -31.05 6.02
N SER A 660 -30.92 -30.94 6.01
CA SER A 660 -30.03 -31.94 5.39
C SER A 660 -29.68 -33.10 6.33
N GLY A 661 -30.05 -33.00 7.62
CA GLY A 661 -29.60 -33.94 8.64
C GLY A 661 -28.13 -33.77 9.05
N ALA A 662 -27.48 -32.66 8.66
CA ALA A 662 -26.12 -32.29 9.08
C ALA A 662 -26.04 -30.81 9.48
N LEU A 663 -25.23 -30.50 10.48
CA LEU A 663 -24.84 -29.14 10.84
C LEU A 663 -23.52 -28.80 10.13
N HIS A 664 -23.46 -27.62 9.53
CA HIS A 664 -22.30 -27.11 8.81
C HIS A 664 -21.81 -25.82 9.46
N GLY A 665 -20.52 -25.54 9.34
CA GLY A 665 -19.94 -24.28 9.77
C GLY A 665 -18.48 -24.14 9.37
N SER A 666 -17.94 -22.93 9.48
CA SER A 666 -16.51 -22.67 9.34
C SER A 666 -15.80 -22.74 10.69
N LEU A 667 -14.55 -23.18 10.66
CA LEU A 667 -13.65 -23.20 11.82
C LEU A 667 -12.85 -21.89 11.84
N PRO A 668 -12.53 -21.35 13.03
CA PRO A 668 -11.62 -20.22 13.14
C PRO A 668 -10.18 -20.65 12.79
N HIS A 669 -9.35 -19.68 12.42
CA HIS A 669 -7.93 -19.94 12.14
C HIS A 669 -7.22 -20.56 13.34
N GLY A 670 -6.34 -21.52 13.10
CA GLY A 670 -5.62 -22.25 14.16
C GLY A 670 -6.47 -23.28 14.93
N ALA A 671 -7.72 -23.51 14.53
CA ALA A 671 -8.56 -24.55 15.13
C ALA A 671 -8.06 -25.96 14.77
N GLY A 672 -7.91 -26.81 15.79
CA GLY A 672 -7.74 -28.25 15.60
C GLY A 672 -9.05 -28.95 15.22
N ASP A 673 -8.96 -30.25 14.91
CA ASP A 673 -10.13 -31.06 14.59
C ASP A 673 -11.16 -31.04 15.75
N PRO A 674 -12.40 -30.59 15.50
CA PRO A 674 -13.43 -30.50 16.52
C PRO A 674 -13.88 -31.90 16.95
N ARG A 675 -14.13 -32.07 18.25
CA ARG A 675 -14.82 -33.24 18.80
C ARG A 675 -16.28 -32.91 19.01
N ALA A 676 -17.17 -33.82 18.61
CA ALA A 676 -18.60 -33.61 18.71
C ALA A 676 -19.30 -34.79 19.39
N THR A 677 -20.28 -34.48 20.23
CA THR A 677 -21.32 -35.44 20.63
C THR A 677 -22.69 -34.93 20.23
N VAL A 678 -23.56 -35.84 19.79
CA VAL A 678 -24.96 -35.59 19.43
C VAL A 678 -25.82 -36.45 20.35
N ASP A 679 -26.67 -35.81 21.16
CA ASP A 679 -27.46 -36.43 22.23
C ASP A 679 -26.63 -37.35 23.16
N GLY A 680 -25.40 -36.90 23.48
CA GLY A 680 -24.45 -37.60 24.34
C GLY A 680 -23.76 -38.80 23.69
N ARG A 681 -23.89 -39.00 22.37
CA ARG A 681 -23.15 -40.02 21.59
C ARG A 681 -22.10 -39.36 20.73
N GLU A 682 -20.89 -39.91 20.71
CA GLU A 682 -19.81 -39.43 19.86
C GLU A 682 -20.23 -39.48 18.38
N ALA A 683 -20.02 -38.38 17.68
CA ALA A 683 -20.37 -38.22 16.28
C ALA A 683 -19.13 -37.81 15.46
N PRO A 684 -18.88 -38.43 14.30
CA PRO A 684 -17.72 -38.10 13.48
C PRO A 684 -17.89 -36.73 12.83
N VAL A 685 -16.93 -35.83 13.04
CA VAL A 685 -16.88 -34.55 12.32
C VAL A 685 -16.00 -34.69 11.09
N THR A 686 -16.48 -34.21 9.94
CA THR A 686 -15.68 -34.12 8.73
C THR A 686 -15.20 -32.70 8.53
N VAL A 687 -13.89 -32.49 8.49
CA VAL A 687 -13.28 -31.17 8.24
C VAL A 687 -12.55 -31.16 6.90
N ALA A 688 -12.71 -30.07 6.14
CA ALA A 688 -11.81 -29.71 5.04
C ALA A 688 -11.97 -28.26 4.63
N PHE A 689 -10.85 -27.60 4.30
CA PHE A 689 -10.79 -26.18 3.92
C PHE A 689 -11.45 -25.31 4.99
N ASP A 690 -11.10 -25.52 6.27
CA ASP A 690 -11.66 -24.80 7.43
C ASP A 690 -13.19 -24.82 7.52
N HIS A 691 -13.81 -25.85 6.95
CA HIS A 691 -15.25 -26.09 7.02
C HIS A 691 -15.50 -27.46 7.65
N PHE A 692 -16.42 -27.51 8.61
CA PHE A 692 -16.84 -28.74 9.25
C PHE A 692 -18.26 -29.15 8.84
N SER A 693 -18.50 -30.45 8.80
CA SER A 693 -19.82 -31.06 8.67
C SER A 693 -20.01 -32.11 9.75
N LEU A 694 -21.10 -31.98 10.51
CA LEU A 694 -21.48 -32.85 11.62
C LEU A 694 -22.83 -33.52 11.31
N PRO A 695 -22.89 -34.84 11.07
CA PRO A 695 -24.14 -35.55 10.88
C PRO A 695 -24.95 -35.61 12.18
N LEU A 696 -26.25 -35.29 12.10
CA LEU A 696 -27.17 -35.27 13.24
C LEU A 696 -27.93 -36.60 13.42
N GLY A 697 -27.98 -37.45 12.39
CA GLY A 697 -28.76 -38.69 12.43
C GLY A 697 -30.27 -38.43 12.61
N ASP A 698 -30.96 -39.31 13.33
CA ASP A 698 -32.42 -39.28 13.44
C ASP A 698 -32.98 -38.07 14.22
N CYS A 699 -32.19 -37.47 15.13
CA CYS A 699 -32.64 -36.31 15.92
C CYS A 699 -32.71 -35.02 15.10
N GLY A 700 -32.12 -34.97 13.89
CA GLY A 700 -32.01 -33.74 13.10
C GLY A 700 -33.34 -33.08 12.74
N GLY A 701 -34.46 -33.83 12.76
CA GLY A 701 -35.81 -33.30 12.59
C GLY A 701 -36.52 -32.90 13.89
N GLU A 702 -36.21 -33.54 15.01
CA GLU A 702 -36.88 -33.32 16.31
C GLU A 702 -36.18 -32.22 17.14
N GLY A 703 -34.87 -32.06 16.96
CA GLY A 703 -34.01 -31.13 17.68
C GLY A 703 -32.99 -31.88 18.54
N CYS A 704 -31.70 -31.77 18.20
CA CYS A 704 -30.60 -32.43 18.91
C CYS A 704 -29.97 -31.50 19.96
N THR A 705 -29.40 -32.07 21.01
CA THR A 705 -28.37 -31.40 21.82
C THR A 705 -27.00 -31.80 21.26
N ILE A 706 -26.18 -30.81 20.92
CA ILE A 706 -24.83 -31.01 20.39
C ILE A 706 -23.82 -30.43 21.37
N GLU A 707 -22.75 -31.16 21.66
CA GLU A 707 -21.61 -30.62 22.39
C GLU A 707 -20.40 -30.65 21.46
N LEU A 708 -19.84 -29.46 21.18
CA LEU A 708 -18.64 -29.26 20.37
C LEU A 708 -17.48 -28.86 21.29
N GLU A 709 -16.35 -29.53 21.14
CA GLU A 709 -15.10 -29.17 21.77
C GLU A 709 -14.08 -28.83 20.69
N VAL A 710 -13.58 -27.59 20.71
CA VAL A 710 -12.58 -27.11 19.74
C VAL A 710 -11.45 -26.45 20.50
N THR A 711 -10.22 -26.84 20.16
CA THR A 711 -9.01 -26.20 20.66
C THR A 711 -8.43 -25.34 19.56
N VAL A 712 -8.20 -24.06 19.85
CA VAL A 712 -7.57 -23.09 18.96
C VAL A 712 -6.17 -22.80 19.48
N ASP A 713 -5.18 -23.02 18.61
CA ASP A 713 -3.79 -22.69 18.87
C ASP A 713 -3.48 -21.31 18.31
N GLY A 714 -3.01 -20.41 19.17
CA GLY A 714 -2.58 -19.06 18.81
C GLY A 714 -1.08 -18.94 18.53
N ASP A 715 -0.37 -20.07 18.40
CA ASP A 715 1.05 -20.07 18.01
C ASP A 715 1.26 -19.74 16.52
N GLY A 716 2.50 -19.36 16.21
CA GLY A 716 2.92 -18.90 14.89
C GLY A 716 2.99 -17.39 14.77
N TRP A 717 3.51 -16.94 13.63
CA TRP A 717 3.62 -15.51 13.29
C TRP A 717 2.78 -15.24 12.05
N SER A 718 2.08 -14.10 12.04
CA SER A 718 1.41 -13.61 10.83
C SER A 718 2.46 -13.14 9.83
N ALA A 719 2.32 -13.59 8.57
CA ALA A 719 3.13 -13.10 7.46
C ALA A 719 2.69 -11.69 7.01
N GLU A 720 1.45 -11.32 7.30
CA GLU A 720 0.77 -10.10 6.85
C GLU A 720 0.92 -8.93 7.83
N GLY A 721 1.55 -9.17 9.00
CA GLY A 721 1.76 -8.13 9.99
C GLY A 721 0.58 -7.91 10.94
N GLU A 722 -0.36 -8.85 11.01
CA GLU A 722 -1.47 -8.81 11.97
C GLU A 722 -1.03 -9.15 13.41
N ILE A 723 -1.57 -8.41 14.38
CA ILE A 723 -1.33 -8.68 15.80
C ILE A 723 -2.14 -9.91 16.22
N PRO A 724 -1.54 -10.93 16.85
CA PRO A 724 -2.27 -12.11 17.30
C PRO A 724 -3.30 -11.71 18.37
N TRP A 725 -4.51 -12.26 18.25
CA TRP A 725 -5.58 -12.03 19.21
C TRP A 725 -5.32 -12.67 20.57
N LEU A 726 -4.48 -13.72 20.60
CA LEU A 726 -4.08 -14.47 21.79
C LEU A 726 -2.57 -14.32 22.02
N HIS A 727 -2.18 -13.50 22.99
CA HIS A 727 -0.77 -13.32 23.33
C HIS A 727 -0.58 -13.12 24.84
N PRO A 728 0.56 -13.52 25.44
CA PRO A 728 0.85 -13.24 26.85
C PRO A 728 0.85 -11.75 27.23
N ALA A 729 1.05 -10.87 26.24
CA ALA A 729 1.06 -9.41 26.45
C ALA A 729 -0.35 -8.79 26.41
N GLY A 730 -1.36 -9.53 25.98
CA GLY A 730 -2.73 -9.06 25.86
C GLY A 730 -3.57 -9.98 24.98
N VAL A 731 -4.86 -10.07 25.29
CA VAL A 731 -5.84 -10.85 24.54
C VAL A 731 -6.96 -9.93 24.08
N TRP A 732 -7.31 -10.02 22.80
CA TRP A 732 -8.39 -9.30 22.12
C TRP A 732 -9.29 -10.31 21.43
N LEU A 733 -10.08 -11.04 22.21
CA LEU A 733 -10.89 -12.15 21.75
C LEU A 733 -12.27 -11.67 21.34
N ARG A 734 -12.72 -12.00 20.13
CA ARG A 734 -14.13 -11.94 19.71
C ARG A 734 -14.65 -13.37 19.54
N ALA A 735 -15.97 -13.53 19.54
CA ALA A 735 -16.60 -14.83 19.32
C ALA A 735 -16.06 -15.53 18.06
N ILE A 736 -15.89 -14.78 16.96
CA ILE A 736 -15.41 -15.28 15.67
C ILE A 736 -13.94 -15.74 15.65
N ASP A 737 -13.12 -15.29 16.61
CA ASP A 737 -11.71 -15.68 16.65
C ASP A 737 -11.50 -17.07 17.29
N VAL A 738 -12.52 -17.60 17.99
CA VAL A 738 -12.36 -18.78 18.86
C VAL A 738 -13.48 -19.81 18.71
N LEU A 739 -14.67 -19.42 18.27
CA LEU A 739 -15.80 -20.32 18.04
C LEU A 739 -15.98 -20.62 16.54
N PRO A 740 -16.43 -21.84 16.19
CA PRO A 740 -16.89 -22.11 14.83
C PRO A 740 -18.08 -21.22 14.43
N THR A 741 -18.11 -20.71 13.20
CA THR A 741 -19.26 -19.97 12.68
C THR A 741 -20.25 -20.94 12.03
N LEU A 742 -21.49 -20.98 12.52
CA LEU A 742 -22.51 -21.92 12.05
C LEU A 742 -23.16 -21.46 10.75
N GLY A 743 -23.25 -22.35 9.77
CA GLY A 743 -23.82 -22.10 8.45
C GLY A 743 -22.77 -22.07 7.33
N HIS A 744 -23.22 -21.91 6.09
CA HIS A 744 -22.31 -21.71 4.95
C HIS A 744 -21.98 -20.22 4.81
N ASP A 745 -20.71 -19.90 4.60
CA ASP A 745 -20.27 -18.52 4.42
C ASP A 745 -20.25 -18.13 2.93
N PRO A 746 -21.19 -17.30 2.44
CA PRO A 746 -21.19 -16.86 1.05
C PRO A 746 -19.99 -15.98 0.69
N ASP A 747 -19.25 -15.46 1.66
CA ASP A 747 -18.10 -14.60 1.36
C ASP A 747 -16.91 -15.33 0.75
N ARG A 748 -16.86 -16.66 0.94
CA ARG A 748 -15.88 -17.57 0.32
C ARG A 748 -16.18 -17.93 -1.13
N LEU A 749 -17.31 -17.50 -1.68
CA LEU A 749 -17.64 -17.76 -3.09
C LEU A 749 -16.79 -16.87 -3.98
N LEU A 750 -16.16 -17.47 -5.00
CA LEU A 750 -15.43 -16.71 -6.01
C LEU A 750 -16.44 -15.86 -6.80
N ARG A 751 -16.16 -14.56 -6.99
CA ARG A 751 -17.12 -13.66 -7.66
C ARG A 751 -16.69 -13.27 -9.07
N ALA A 752 -15.39 -13.22 -9.36
CA ALA A 752 -14.89 -12.83 -10.68
C ALA A 752 -15.20 -13.92 -11.73
N PRO A 753 -15.92 -13.62 -12.83
CA PRO A 753 -16.32 -14.63 -13.82
C PRO A 753 -15.14 -15.40 -14.40
N ARG A 754 -14.01 -14.72 -14.62
CA ARG A 754 -12.79 -15.32 -15.14
C ARG A 754 -12.16 -16.31 -14.17
N GLU A 755 -11.99 -15.93 -12.90
CA GLU A 755 -11.47 -16.83 -11.87
C GLU A 755 -12.39 -18.05 -11.70
N ARG A 756 -13.72 -17.84 -11.70
CA ARG A 756 -14.70 -18.93 -11.69
C ARG A 756 -14.48 -19.90 -12.86
N ARG A 757 -14.30 -19.40 -14.09
CA ARG A 757 -13.98 -20.24 -15.26
C ARG A 757 -12.65 -20.97 -15.13
N ASP A 758 -11.61 -20.30 -14.66
CA ASP A 758 -10.26 -20.87 -14.49
C ASP A 758 -10.27 -22.04 -13.48
N HIS A 759 -11.18 -22.00 -12.50
CA HIS A 759 -11.41 -23.07 -11.52
C HIS A 759 -12.57 -24.03 -11.88
N GLY A 760 -13.19 -23.90 -13.06
CA GLY A 760 -14.25 -24.81 -13.53
C GLY A 760 -15.63 -24.61 -12.87
N LEU A 761 -15.86 -23.46 -12.24
CA LEU A 761 -17.13 -23.05 -11.62
C LEU A 761 -18.06 -22.37 -12.63
N ALA A 762 -19.37 -22.37 -12.34
CA ALA A 762 -20.36 -21.68 -13.18
C ALA A 762 -20.23 -20.16 -13.02
N GLU A 763 -20.34 -19.37 -14.11
CA GLU A 763 -20.13 -17.91 -14.04
C GLU A 763 -21.09 -17.16 -13.10
N VAL A 764 -22.32 -17.67 -12.92
CA VAL A 764 -23.29 -17.10 -11.98
C VAL A 764 -23.13 -17.77 -10.63
N VAL A 765 -23.07 -16.96 -9.57
CA VAL A 765 -23.00 -17.44 -8.19
C VAL A 765 -24.33 -18.14 -7.84
N PRO A 766 -24.30 -19.41 -7.43
CA PRO A 766 -25.49 -20.16 -7.06
C PRO A 766 -26.12 -19.65 -5.76
N ASP A 767 -27.44 -19.52 -5.73
CA ASP A 767 -28.20 -19.08 -4.56
C ASP A 767 -28.40 -20.19 -3.53
N ALA A 768 -28.57 -19.82 -2.26
CA ALA A 768 -28.83 -20.73 -1.16
C ALA A 768 -29.88 -20.16 -0.19
N PRO A 769 -30.70 -21.00 0.48
CA PRO A 769 -31.70 -20.51 1.44
C PRO A 769 -31.05 -19.70 2.56
N ALA A 770 -31.61 -18.54 2.92
CA ALA A 770 -31.08 -17.65 3.97
C ALA A 770 -30.75 -18.39 5.29
N ALA A 771 -31.65 -19.28 5.73
CA ALA A 771 -31.47 -20.06 6.96
C ALA A 771 -30.34 -21.11 6.89
N ALA A 772 -29.74 -21.36 5.73
CA ALA A 772 -28.55 -22.21 5.57
C ALA A 772 -27.23 -21.45 5.78
N LEU A 773 -27.29 -20.13 5.71
CA LEU A 773 -26.13 -19.25 5.67
C LEU A 773 -25.67 -18.86 7.07
N ALA A 774 -24.41 -18.47 7.18
CA ALA A 774 -23.87 -17.85 8.38
C ALA A 774 -24.68 -16.60 8.78
N PRO A 775 -24.77 -16.30 10.08
CA PRO A 775 -25.38 -15.04 10.52
C PRO A 775 -24.56 -13.85 9.99
N ALA A 776 -25.22 -12.72 9.75
CA ALA A 776 -24.57 -11.49 9.30
C ALA A 776 -23.79 -10.79 10.43
N ALA A 777 -24.08 -11.13 11.69
CA ALA A 777 -23.35 -10.71 12.88
C ALA A 777 -23.18 -11.90 13.85
N GLY A 778 -22.03 -12.01 14.50
CA GLY A 778 -21.71 -13.12 15.41
C GLY A 778 -21.39 -14.44 14.71
N VAL A 779 -21.32 -15.51 15.50
CA VAL A 779 -20.92 -16.86 15.04
C VAL A 779 -22.08 -17.85 14.95
N ALA A 780 -23.21 -17.55 15.61
CA ALA A 780 -24.41 -18.39 15.58
C ALA A 780 -25.65 -17.54 15.47
N PRO A 781 -26.73 -18.07 14.88
CA PRO A 781 -27.99 -17.34 14.76
C PRO A 781 -28.70 -17.11 16.08
N ASP A 782 -29.84 -16.44 15.98
CA ASP A 782 -30.72 -16.14 17.10
C ASP A 782 -30.98 -17.33 18.02
N GLY A 783 -30.63 -17.13 19.29
CA GLY A 783 -30.82 -18.09 20.36
C GLY A 783 -30.75 -17.43 21.73
N ASP A 784 -31.05 -18.20 22.78
CA ASP A 784 -30.78 -17.81 24.16
C ASP A 784 -29.41 -18.36 24.58
N TRP A 785 -28.39 -17.52 24.46
CA TRP A 785 -27.00 -17.91 24.66
C TRP A 785 -26.51 -17.50 26.05
N ARG A 786 -25.78 -18.40 26.71
CA ARG A 786 -24.91 -18.06 27.84
C ARG A 786 -23.48 -18.32 27.44
N TRP A 787 -22.58 -17.43 27.81
CA TRP A 787 -21.17 -17.57 27.50
C TRP A 787 -20.33 -17.20 28.72
N THR A 788 -19.18 -17.85 28.83
CA THR A 788 -18.19 -17.65 29.89
C THR A 788 -16.79 -17.80 29.30
N VAL A 789 -15.89 -16.90 29.69
CA VAL A 789 -14.47 -16.89 29.32
C VAL A 789 -13.65 -16.88 30.60
N ASP A 790 -12.97 -17.99 30.84
CA ASP A 790 -12.09 -18.21 31.97
C ASP A 790 -10.63 -18.11 31.53
N PHE A 791 -9.91 -17.15 32.10
CA PHE A 791 -8.48 -17.01 31.87
C PHE A 791 -7.71 -17.85 32.89
N ALA A 792 -6.82 -18.72 32.42
CA ALA A 792 -5.95 -19.53 33.27
C ALA A 792 -5.08 -18.63 34.17
N GLY A 793 -5.02 -18.92 35.48
CA GLY A 793 -4.21 -18.14 36.45
C GLY A 793 -4.97 -17.50 37.62
N GLY A 794 -6.28 -17.70 37.76
CA GLY A 794 -7.05 -17.53 39.00
C GLY A 794 -6.80 -16.26 39.83
N GLY A 795 -7.58 -15.20 39.60
CA GLY A 795 -7.87 -14.15 40.60
C GLY A 795 -6.77 -13.11 40.92
N GLU A 796 -5.49 -13.37 40.62
CA GLU A 796 -4.38 -12.41 40.85
C GLU A 796 -3.62 -12.00 39.57
N ALA A 797 -4.03 -12.45 38.38
CA ALA A 797 -3.14 -12.53 37.20
C ALA A 797 -3.39 -11.54 36.03
N GLY A 798 -4.19 -10.48 36.17
CA GLY A 798 -4.37 -9.46 35.10
C GLY A 798 -5.76 -8.83 35.11
N THR A 799 -5.93 -7.72 34.39
CA THR A 799 -7.22 -7.00 34.27
C THR A 799 -7.97 -7.50 33.04
N ARG A 800 -9.31 -7.62 33.11
CA ARG A 800 -10.14 -8.06 31.99
C ARG A 800 -11.44 -7.28 31.90
N THR A 801 -12.04 -7.27 30.72
CA THR A 801 -13.43 -6.84 30.52
C THR A 801 -14.41 -7.85 31.12
N ALA A 802 -15.71 -7.56 31.03
CA ALA A 802 -16.74 -8.57 31.31
C ALA A 802 -16.45 -9.83 30.47
N ALA A 803 -16.50 -10.98 31.12
CA ALA A 803 -16.07 -12.26 30.56
C ALA A 803 -17.13 -13.36 30.76
N ASP A 804 -18.34 -12.96 31.09
CA ASP A 804 -19.52 -13.79 31.10
C ASP A 804 -20.72 -12.95 30.72
N GLY A 805 -21.73 -13.59 30.15
CA GLY A 805 -22.93 -12.89 29.73
C GLY A 805 -24.05 -13.79 29.26
N ARG A 806 -25.21 -13.18 29.04
CA ARG A 806 -26.36 -13.81 28.41
C ARG A 806 -26.84 -12.93 27.27
N ILE A 807 -26.98 -13.53 26.09
CA ILE A 807 -27.38 -12.85 24.86
C ILE A 807 -28.67 -13.50 24.36
N ARG A 808 -29.64 -12.67 23.96
CA ARG A 808 -30.80 -13.10 23.19
C ARG A 808 -30.70 -12.48 21.81
N GLY A 809 -30.51 -13.30 20.80
CA GLY A 809 -30.14 -12.86 19.45
C GLY A 809 -28.94 -13.68 18.94
N PRO A 810 -28.21 -13.18 17.94
CA PRO A 810 -27.03 -13.88 17.43
C PRO A 810 -25.97 -13.98 18.52
N LEU A 811 -25.19 -15.08 18.51
CA LEU A 811 -24.08 -15.25 19.45
C LEU A 811 -22.92 -14.36 19.03
N ASP A 812 -22.81 -13.19 19.68
CA ASP A 812 -21.72 -12.25 19.43
C ASP A 812 -21.25 -11.60 20.74
N PHE A 813 -19.95 -11.66 21.00
CA PHE A 813 -19.32 -11.07 22.17
C PHE A 813 -17.85 -10.79 21.90
N ALA A 814 -17.29 -9.87 22.67
CA ALA A 814 -15.87 -9.60 22.69
C ALA A 814 -15.37 -9.44 24.12
N VAL A 815 -14.16 -9.93 24.38
CA VAL A 815 -13.49 -9.91 25.68
C VAL A 815 -12.05 -9.50 25.46
N ALA A 816 -11.57 -8.60 26.31
CA ALA A 816 -10.16 -8.27 26.37
C ALA A 816 -9.56 -8.59 27.74
N TRP A 817 -8.30 -9.01 27.74
CA TRP A 817 -7.50 -9.23 28.93
C TRP A 817 -6.12 -8.60 28.75
N TRP A 818 -5.61 -8.03 29.83
CA TRP A 818 -4.30 -7.40 29.88
C TRP A 818 -3.53 -7.84 31.12
N PRO A 819 -2.20 -7.99 31.01
CA PRO A 819 -1.36 -8.27 32.18
C PRO A 819 -1.37 -7.09 33.16
N ASP A 820 -1.32 -5.86 32.65
CA ASP A 820 -1.40 -4.62 33.42
C ASP A 820 -2.77 -3.95 33.22
N ALA A 821 -3.26 -3.25 34.24
CA ALA A 821 -4.55 -2.56 34.14
C ALA A 821 -4.51 -1.45 33.08
N PRO A 822 -5.49 -1.40 32.14
CA PRO A 822 -5.62 -0.28 31.23
C PRO A 822 -6.01 0.99 32.00
N GLU A 823 -5.84 2.15 31.38
CA GLU A 823 -6.44 3.37 31.92
C GLU A 823 -7.96 3.34 31.73
N GLU A 824 -8.68 3.85 32.73
CA GLU A 824 -10.13 3.96 32.70
C GLU A 824 -10.54 5.43 32.70
N THR A 825 -11.29 5.83 31.67
CA THR A 825 -12.00 7.11 31.66
C THR A 825 -13.50 6.82 31.72
N ARG A 826 -14.25 7.52 32.58
CA ARG A 826 -15.70 7.31 32.76
C ARG A 826 -16.49 8.57 32.47
N ARG A 827 -17.61 8.42 31.76
CA ARG A 827 -18.56 9.49 31.45
C ARG A 827 -19.95 8.91 31.25
N ASP A 828 -20.97 9.51 31.88
CA ASP A 828 -22.39 9.16 31.71
C ASP A 828 -22.71 7.65 31.86
N GLY A 829 -21.96 6.96 32.73
CA GLY A 829 -22.11 5.52 32.97
C GLY A 829 -21.46 4.61 31.93
N ILE A 830 -20.71 5.17 30.98
CA ILE A 830 -19.87 4.47 30.00
C ILE A 830 -18.40 4.54 30.46
N THR A 831 -17.68 3.43 30.34
CA THR A 831 -16.24 3.34 30.66
C THR A 831 -15.44 3.12 29.38
N ALA A 832 -14.44 3.97 29.12
CA ALA A 832 -13.44 3.74 28.08
C ALA A 832 -12.20 3.09 28.69
N LEU A 833 -11.73 2.01 28.05
CA LEU A 833 -10.50 1.29 28.36
C LEU A 833 -9.47 1.60 27.29
N HIS A 834 -8.41 2.30 27.65
CA HIS A 834 -7.40 2.79 26.70
C HIS A 834 -5.99 2.81 27.30
N GLY A 835 -5.00 2.96 26.43
CA GLY A 835 -3.60 3.14 26.79
C GLY A 835 -3.30 4.58 27.25
N PRO A 836 -2.20 4.81 27.98
CA PRO A 836 -1.83 6.12 28.51
C PRO A 836 -1.72 7.23 27.46
N SER A 837 -1.26 6.92 26.24
CA SER A 837 -1.08 7.90 25.16
C SER A 837 -2.40 8.49 24.62
N ARG A 838 -3.53 7.88 24.99
CA ARG A 838 -4.89 8.17 24.53
C ARG A 838 -5.78 8.83 25.61
N ALA A 839 -5.23 9.10 26.79
CA ALA A 839 -5.97 9.69 27.90
C ALA A 839 -6.64 11.04 27.59
N ARG A 840 -5.97 11.88 26.79
CA ARG A 840 -6.53 13.18 26.36
C ARG A 840 -7.73 13.02 25.43
N ASP A 841 -7.74 12.00 24.58
CA ASP A 841 -8.79 11.80 23.57
C ASP A 841 -9.99 11.03 24.13
N ALA A 842 -9.78 10.21 25.16
CA ALA A 842 -10.81 9.34 25.75
C ALA A 842 -12.10 10.06 26.14
N HIS A 843 -11.99 11.28 26.68
CA HIS A 843 -13.16 12.10 27.04
C HIS A 843 -13.97 12.55 25.82
N GLY A 844 -13.29 12.85 24.71
CA GLY A 844 -13.89 13.20 23.43
C GLY A 844 -14.57 12.01 22.78
N VAL A 845 -13.89 10.85 22.76
CA VAL A 845 -14.45 9.59 22.29
C VAL A 845 -15.73 9.23 23.05
N LEU A 846 -15.72 9.28 24.38
CA LEU A 846 -16.93 9.02 25.18
C LEU A 846 -18.05 10.03 24.92
N ALA A 847 -17.71 11.31 24.70
CA ALA A 847 -18.70 12.31 24.31
C ALA A 847 -19.40 11.95 23.00
N ASP A 848 -18.62 11.51 22.02
CA ASP A 848 -19.10 11.12 20.70
C ASP A 848 -19.98 9.87 20.80
N VAL A 849 -19.59 8.85 21.58
CA VAL A 849 -20.41 7.65 21.82
C VAL A 849 -21.77 7.98 22.42
N VAL A 850 -21.82 8.82 23.47
CA VAL A 850 -23.08 9.22 24.11
C VAL A 850 -24.00 9.92 23.10
N GLU A 851 -23.49 10.91 22.38
CA GLU A 851 -24.27 11.68 21.40
C GLU A 851 -24.76 10.80 20.24
N MET A 852 -23.91 9.91 19.73
CA MET A 852 -24.26 9.03 18.61
C MET A 852 -25.28 7.98 19.03
N GLN A 853 -25.18 7.41 20.24
CA GLN A 853 -26.19 6.48 20.74
C GLN A 853 -27.56 7.15 20.89
N VAL A 854 -27.61 8.39 21.39
CA VAL A 854 -28.86 9.16 21.48
C VAL A 854 -29.44 9.43 20.09
N CYS A 855 -28.60 9.84 19.14
CA CYS A 855 -29.06 10.10 17.78
C CYS A 855 -29.62 8.85 17.09
N VAL A 856 -28.93 7.70 17.19
CA VAL A 856 -29.43 6.44 16.62
C VAL A 856 -30.79 6.08 17.21
N ALA A 857 -30.97 6.25 18.53
CA ALA A 857 -32.25 6.02 19.19
C ALA A 857 -33.36 6.98 18.72
N GLU A 858 -33.04 8.23 18.39
CA GLU A 858 -34.00 9.19 17.84
C GLU A 858 -34.52 8.79 16.45
N VAL A 859 -33.70 8.12 15.62
CA VAL A 859 -34.08 7.73 14.25
C VAL A 859 -34.71 6.35 14.20
N LEU A 860 -34.12 5.36 14.88
CA LEU A 860 -34.62 3.98 14.89
C LEU A 860 -35.62 3.69 16.02
N SER A 861 -35.96 4.68 16.84
CA SER A 861 -36.78 4.56 18.06
C SER A 861 -36.16 3.74 19.21
N ALA A 862 -35.03 3.07 18.96
CA ALA A 862 -34.25 2.34 19.95
C ALA A 862 -32.78 2.31 19.51
N ALA A 863 -31.86 2.19 20.48
CA ALA A 863 -30.46 1.90 20.23
C ALA A 863 -29.95 0.92 21.30
N PRO A 864 -29.05 0.00 20.94
CA PRO A 864 -28.37 -0.84 21.92
C PRO A 864 -27.55 0.03 22.87
N ARG A 865 -27.44 -0.43 24.12
CA ARG A 865 -26.70 0.29 25.15
C ARG A 865 -25.21 0.00 24.99
N VAL A 866 -24.40 1.04 24.97
CA VAL A 866 -22.94 0.96 25.13
C VAL A 866 -22.61 1.17 26.61
N ALA A 867 -21.94 0.21 27.22
CA ALA A 867 -21.44 0.29 28.60
C ALA A 867 -19.91 0.44 28.65
N THR A 868 -19.20 -0.17 27.70
CA THR A 868 -17.74 -0.14 27.62
C THR A 868 -17.30 0.25 26.22
N VAL A 869 -16.27 1.09 26.11
CA VAL A 869 -15.56 1.39 24.86
C VAL A 869 -14.15 0.85 25.00
N LEU A 870 -13.76 -0.03 24.09
CA LEU A 870 -12.47 -0.72 24.11
C LEU A 870 -11.57 -0.17 23.01
N GLN A 871 -10.36 0.28 23.36
CA GLN A 871 -9.29 0.46 22.38
C GLN A 871 -8.81 -0.90 21.88
N ALA A 872 -9.05 -1.15 20.59
CA ALA A 872 -8.60 -2.35 19.90
C ALA A 872 -7.41 -2.04 18.97
N PRO A 873 -6.48 -2.99 18.77
CA PRO A 873 -5.43 -2.85 17.77
C PRO A 873 -6.01 -2.66 16.35
N ARG A 874 -5.29 -1.91 15.51
CA ARG A 874 -5.70 -1.54 14.13
C ARG A 874 -6.12 -2.73 13.27
N GLU A 875 -5.30 -3.78 13.27
CA GLU A 875 -5.50 -4.98 12.44
C GLU A 875 -6.53 -5.97 13.02
N ARG A 876 -7.33 -5.58 14.02
CA ARG A 876 -8.22 -6.49 14.76
C ARG A 876 -9.71 -6.21 14.48
N GLY A 877 -10.03 -6.05 13.20
CA GLY A 877 -11.40 -5.87 12.69
C GLY A 877 -11.95 -4.45 12.82
N ALA A 878 -13.08 -4.19 12.16
CA ALA A 878 -13.71 -2.88 12.11
C ALA A 878 -14.38 -2.47 13.44
N THR A 879 -14.75 -1.19 13.55
CA THR A 879 -15.57 -0.69 14.66
C THR A 879 -16.90 -1.43 14.72
N ALA A 880 -17.20 -2.09 15.84
CA ALA A 880 -18.40 -2.90 16.03
C ALA A 880 -18.86 -2.89 17.49
N LEU A 881 -20.15 -3.09 17.72
CA LEU A 881 -20.72 -3.22 19.07
C LEU A 881 -21.04 -4.68 19.37
N HIS A 882 -20.24 -5.29 20.24
CA HIS A 882 -20.39 -6.67 20.68
C HIS A 882 -21.09 -6.70 22.05
N GLY A 883 -22.39 -6.98 22.07
CA GLY A 883 -23.20 -6.85 23.28
C GLY A 883 -23.30 -5.39 23.72
N ASP A 884 -22.70 -5.04 24.86
CA ASP A 884 -22.59 -3.67 25.38
C ASP A 884 -21.15 -3.10 25.31
N LEU A 885 -20.23 -3.82 24.66
CA LEU A 885 -18.84 -3.42 24.46
C LEU A 885 -18.64 -2.91 23.03
N LEU A 886 -18.38 -1.61 22.89
CA LEU A 886 -18.00 -0.99 21.63
C LEU A 886 -16.50 -1.24 21.38
N TRP A 887 -16.22 -2.09 20.40
CA TRP A 887 -14.88 -2.33 19.86
C TRP A 887 -14.50 -1.17 18.96
N LEU A 888 -13.49 -0.39 19.37
CA LEU A 888 -13.05 0.80 18.64
C LEU A 888 -11.55 0.67 18.28
N PRO A 889 -11.23 0.31 17.03
CA PRO A 889 -9.86 0.27 16.52
C PRO A 889 -9.14 1.62 16.65
N GLU A 890 -7.83 1.57 16.84
CA GLU A 890 -6.97 2.75 17.03
C GLU A 890 -7.10 3.75 15.87
N ASP A 891 -7.04 3.29 14.62
CA ASP A 891 -7.13 4.08 13.39
C ASP A 891 -8.52 4.69 13.14
N ALA A 892 -9.59 3.96 13.46
CA ALA A 892 -10.97 4.40 13.23
C ALA A 892 -11.51 5.36 14.31
N GLY A 893 -10.87 5.42 15.49
CA GLY A 893 -11.41 6.16 16.63
C GLY A 893 -10.40 6.96 17.44
N TRP A 894 -9.25 6.37 17.77
CA TRP A 894 -8.35 6.92 18.78
C TRP A 894 -7.25 7.81 18.22
N ASP A 895 -6.86 7.58 16.97
CA ASP A 895 -5.79 8.33 16.30
C ASP A 895 -6.32 9.49 15.47
N ILE A 896 -7.64 9.66 15.44
CA ILE A 896 -8.29 10.78 14.77
C ILE A 896 -8.43 11.95 15.74
N ALA A 897 -8.06 13.16 15.30
CA ALA A 897 -8.18 14.35 16.15
C ALA A 897 -9.62 14.60 16.63
N GLY A 898 -9.74 15.28 17.77
CA GLY A 898 -11.02 15.64 18.40
C GLY A 898 -11.80 16.75 17.69
N GLU A 899 -11.47 17.12 16.45
CA GLU A 899 -12.03 18.27 15.73
C GLU A 899 -12.11 18.06 14.22
N GLY A 900 -12.84 18.93 13.54
CA GLY A 900 -12.98 18.94 12.08
C GLY A 900 -13.55 17.64 11.49
N PHE A 901 -13.15 17.35 10.25
CA PHE A 901 -13.61 16.19 9.49
C PHE A 901 -13.35 14.86 10.19
N GLY A 902 -12.18 14.72 10.83
CA GLY A 902 -11.84 13.49 11.54
C GLY A 902 -12.86 13.13 12.63
N ARG A 903 -13.26 14.11 13.45
CA ARG A 903 -14.30 13.89 14.46
C ARG A 903 -15.65 13.52 13.83
N TRP A 904 -16.02 14.14 12.71
CA TRP A 904 -17.25 13.80 11.99
C TRP A 904 -17.21 12.35 11.48
N ASN A 905 -16.08 11.92 10.92
CA ASN A 905 -15.89 10.55 10.44
C ASN A 905 -15.96 9.52 11.59
N ARG A 906 -15.31 9.81 12.73
CA ARG A 906 -15.41 8.97 13.93
C ARG A 906 -16.85 8.85 14.43
N ARG A 907 -17.58 9.97 14.49
CA ARG A 907 -19.00 10.01 14.88
C ARG A 907 -19.86 9.18 13.95
N ALA A 908 -19.71 9.35 12.64
CA ALA A 908 -20.43 8.57 11.65
C ALA A 908 -20.13 7.06 11.80
N THR A 909 -18.86 6.70 12.02
CA THR A 909 -18.43 5.30 12.22
C THR A 909 -19.04 4.69 13.50
N ILE A 910 -18.99 5.42 14.62
CA ILE A 910 -19.59 4.96 15.89
C ILE A 910 -21.11 4.80 15.76
N ALA A 911 -21.80 5.78 15.19
CA ALA A 911 -23.24 5.70 14.96
C ALA A 911 -23.62 4.53 14.04
N SER A 912 -22.81 4.28 13.00
CA SER A 912 -22.99 3.14 12.09
C SER A 912 -22.85 1.82 12.84
N ALA A 913 -21.82 1.64 13.66
CA ALA A 913 -21.62 0.42 14.46
C ALA A 913 -22.78 0.14 15.44
N ILE A 914 -23.30 1.19 16.09
CA ILE A 914 -24.46 1.08 17.01
C ILE A 914 -25.73 0.71 16.22
N ALA A 915 -25.95 1.35 15.07
CA ALA A 915 -27.11 1.07 14.21
C ALA A 915 -27.03 -0.33 13.60
N GLU A 916 -25.85 -0.77 13.15
CA GLU A 916 -25.59 -2.10 12.63
C GLU A 916 -25.93 -3.18 13.66
N ALA A 917 -25.41 -3.05 14.89
CA ALA A 917 -25.72 -3.97 15.98
C ALA A 917 -27.23 -4.02 16.28
N HIS A 918 -27.93 -2.88 16.17
CA HIS A 918 -29.38 -2.84 16.32
C HIS A 918 -30.10 -3.65 15.23
N VAL A 919 -29.85 -3.32 13.96
CA VAL A 919 -30.62 -3.89 12.83
C VAL A 919 -30.31 -5.37 12.65
N THR A 920 -29.06 -5.81 12.85
CA THR A 920 -28.67 -7.23 12.74
C THR A 920 -29.28 -8.07 13.86
N THR A 921 -29.20 -7.61 15.11
CA THR A 921 -29.78 -8.30 16.27
C THR A 921 -31.31 -8.33 16.21
N ALA A 922 -31.95 -7.24 15.81
CA ALA A 922 -33.41 -7.15 15.79
C ALA A 922 -34.04 -7.95 14.64
N SER A 923 -33.30 -8.20 13.55
CA SER A 923 -33.80 -8.95 12.38
C SER A 923 -33.39 -10.42 12.38
N GLY A 924 -32.39 -10.84 13.16
CA GLY A 924 -31.80 -12.17 13.06
C GLY A 924 -31.11 -12.41 11.70
N LEU A 925 -30.51 -11.34 11.16
CA LEU A 925 -30.03 -11.27 9.77
C LEU A 925 -29.04 -12.40 9.45
N ARG A 926 -29.29 -13.10 8.34
CA ARG A 926 -28.35 -14.04 7.73
C ARG A 926 -27.60 -13.33 6.60
N LYS A 927 -26.46 -13.88 6.17
CA LYS A 927 -25.73 -13.39 4.99
C LYS A 927 -26.46 -13.68 3.66
N GLU A 928 -27.79 -13.55 3.61
CA GLU A 928 -28.59 -13.73 2.41
C GLU A 928 -28.39 -12.61 1.39
N GLN A 929 -28.89 -12.80 0.16
CA GLN A 929 -28.78 -11.77 -0.88
C GLN A 929 -29.43 -10.45 -0.43
N GLY A 930 -28.65 -9.37 -0.51
CA GLY A 930 -29.05 -8.04 -0.07
C GLY A 930 -28.83 -7.73 1.40
N ALA A 931 -28.46 -8.69 2.26
CA ALA A 931 -28.25 -8.48 3.69
C ALA A 931 -27.34 -7.28 4.00
N GLU A 932 -26.30 -7.11 3.18
CA GLU A 932 -25.33 -6.03 3.30
C GLU A 932 -25.92 -4.62 3.07
N TRP A 933 -27.04 -4.49 2.34
CA TRP A 933 -27.76 -3.21 2.26
C TRP A 933 -28.31 -2.82 3.63
N LEU A 934 -28.91 -3.76 4.36
CA LEU A 934 -29.42 -3.49 5.71
C LEU A 934 -28.28 -3.33 6.72
N ARG A 935 -27.23 -4.16 6.61
CA ARG A 935 -26.09 -4.14 7.54
C ARG A 935 -25.18 -2.92 7.37
N LEU A 936 -24.76 -2.60 6.15
CA LEU A 936 -23.81 -1.52 5.84
C LEU A 936 -24.49 -0.27 5.28
N GLY A 937 -25.46 -0.43 4.39
CA GLY A 937 -26.14 0.69 3.73
C GLY A 937 -26.97 1.53 4.70
N VAL A 938 -27.88 0.90 5.42
CA VAL A 938 -28.75 1.58 6.39
C VAL A 938 -27.96 2.13 7.57
N SER A 939 -27.02 1.35 8.12
CA SER A 939 -26.19 1.80 9.24
C SER A 939 -25.28 2.97 8.87
N GLY A 940 -24.62 2.91 7.71
CA GLY A 940 -23.76 3.99 7.21
C GLY A 940 -24.54 5.28 6.91
N TRP A 941 -25.75 5.16 6.33
CA TRP A 941 -26.65 6.30 6.17
C TRP A 941 -26.99 6.96 7.50
N LEU A 942 -27.36 6.16 8.51
CA LEU A 942 -27.65 6.65 9.86
C LEU A 942 -26.44 7.36 10.48
N GLY A 943 -25.24 6.83 10.25
CA GLY A 943 -24.00 7.49 10.66
C GLY A 943 -23.88 8.92 10.14
N MET A 944 -24.08 9.10 8.83
CA MET A 944 -24.05 10.43 8.20
C MET A 944 -25.20 11.33 8.68
N GLU A 945 -26.42 10.80 8.81
CA GLU A 945 -27.58 11.56 9.32
C GLU A 945 -27.37 12.01 10.76
N CYS A 946 -26.68 11.23 11.59
CA CYS A 946 -26.35 11.62 12.95
C CYS A 946 -25.35 12.76 13.02
N VAL A 947 -24.33 12.76 12.17
CA VAL A 947 -23.43 13.91 12.03
C VAL A 947 -24.19 15.14 11.57
N ARG A 948 -25.09 15.01 10.58
CA ARG A 948 -25.91 16.14 10.13
C ARG A 948 -26.72 16.77 11.28
N ARG A 949 -27.34 15.94 12.13
CA ARG A 949 -28.16 16.39 13.27
C ARG A 949 -27.36 17.02 14.38
N ARG A 950 -26.12 16.58 14.60
CA ARG A 950 -25.29 17.00 15.74
C ARG A 950 -24.24 18.05 15.39
N ASP A 951 -23.77 18.08 14.16
CA ASP A 951 -22.68 18.93 13.68
C ASP A 951 -23.10 19.85 12.51
N GLY A 952 -24.27 19.65 11.89
CA GLY A 952 -24.86 20.57 10.90
C GLY A 952 -24.73 20.11 9.44
N ALA A 953 -25.29 20.91 8.52
CA ALA A 953 -25.36 20.60 7.09
C ALA A 953 -23.98 20.57 6.41
N ASP A 954 -23.08 21.52 6.74
CA ASP A 954 -21.73 21.56 6.18
C ASP A 954 -20.90 20.31 6.52
N ALA A 955 -20.99 19.83 7.77
CA ALA A 955 -20.27 18.63 8.21
C ALA A 955 -20.77 17.38 7.46
N TRP A 956 -22.07 17.28 7.27
CA TRP A 956 -22.69 16.21 6.49
C TRP A 956 -22.33 16.28 5.01
N LEU A 957 -22.32 17.48 4.42
CA LEU A 957 -21.93 17.68 3.02
C LEU A 957 -20.47 17.28 2.78
N ALA A 958 -19.58 17.60 3.73
CA ALA A 958 -18.18 17.18 3.68
C ALA A 958 -18.05 15.66 3.70
N LEU A 959 -18.78 14.96 4.59
CA LEU A 959 -18.81 13.50 4.64
C LEU A 959 -19.37 12.89 3.34
N GLN A 960 -20.45 13.45 2.80
CA GLN A 960 -21.02 13.00 1.53
C GLN A 960 -20.05 13.17 0.37
N THR A 961 -19.37 14.31 0.29
CA THR A 961 -18.38 14.60 -0.75
C THR A 961 -17.24 13.59 -0.67
N ARG A 962 -16.65 13.40 0.52
CA ARG A 962 -15.54 12.44 0.69
C ARG A 962 -15.96 11.00 0.42
N SER A 963 -17.13 10.59 0.88
CA SER A 963 -17.68 9.25 0.64
C SER A 963 -17.99 9.03 -0.86
N SER A 964 -18.45 10.07 -1.56
CA SER A 964 -18.62 10.04 -3.02
C SER A 964 -17.29 9.82 -3.73
N ASP A 965 -16.26 10.62 -3.41
CA ASP A 965 -14.92 10.48 -4.00
C ASP A 965 -14.37 9.07 -3.78
N GLN A 966 -14.50 8.55 -2.55
CA GLN A 966 -14.11 7.20 -2.18
C GLN A 966 -14.92 6.12 -2.91
N THR A 967 -16.19 6.38 -3.22
CA THR A 967 -17.05 5.49 -4.02
C THR A 967 -16.60 5.48 -5.47
N VAL A 968 -16.35 6.64 -6.08
CA VAL A 968 -15.82 6.73 -7.45
C VAL A 968 -14.51 5.95 -7.56
N ALA A 969 -13.58 6.18 -6.61
CA ALA A 969 -12.32 5.46 -6.54
C ALA A 969 -12.52 3.93 -6.39
N ALA A 970 -13.48 3.49 -5.57
CA ALA A 970 -13.77 2.06 -5.40
C ALA A 970 -14.32 1.41 -6.68
N PHE A 971 -15.17 2.12 -7.45
CA PHE A 971 -15.64 1.65 -8.76
C PHE A 971 -14.52 1.64 -9.81
N GLY A 972 -13.60 2.59 -9.72
CA GLY A 972 -12.38 2.62 -10.51
C GLY A 972 -11.42 1.48 -10.16
N ALA A 973 -11.34 1.07 -8.90
CA ALA A 973 -10.52 -0.06 -8.44
C ALA A 973 -11.14 -1.45 -8.74
N LEU A 974 -12.39 -1.52 -9.20
CA LEU A 974 -13.04 -2.78 -9.51
C LEU A 974 -12.25 -3.58 -10.54
N ASP A 975 -12.01 -4.84 -10.20
CA ASP A 975 -11.32 -5.82 -11.02
C ASP A 975 -12.32 -6.65 -11.85
N ALA A 976 -13.56 -6.78 -11.35
CA ALA A 976 -14.71 -7.37 -12.02
C ALA A 976 -15.95 -6.43 -12.02
N PRO A 977 -16.90 -6.60 -12.96
CA PRO A 977 -18.13 -5.80 -12.98
C PRO A 977 -18.96 -5.95 -11.71
N ALA A 978 -19.35 -4.84 -11.08
CA ALA A 978 -20.40 -4.86 -10.06
C ALA A 978 -21.74 -5.29 -10.70
N PHE A 979 -22.31 -6.42 -10.27
CA PHE A 979 -23.59 -6.90 -10.84
C PHE A 979 -24.80 -6.22 -10.19
N GLY A 980 -24.85 -6.20 -8.86
CA GLY A 980 -25.90 -5.55 -8.08
C GLY A 980 -25.64 -5.67 -6.59
N VAL A 981 -26.24 -4.77 -5.82
CA VAL A 981 -26.09 -4.71 -4.35
C VAL A 981 -26.49 -6.03 -3.68
N ALA A 982 -27.54 -6.71 -4.17
CA ALA A 982 -27.98 -7.98 -3.62
C ALA A 982 -26.94 -9.12 -3.71
N LEU A 983 -26.10 -9.09 -4.75
CA LEU A 983 -25.15 -10.16 -5.08
C LEU A 983 -23.70 -9.82 -4.69
N ALA A 984 -23.48 -8.62 -4.15
CA ALA A 984 -22.16 -8.11 -3.85
C ALA A 984 -21.47 -8.88 -2.72
N GLY A 985 -22.25 -9.40 -1.74
CA GLY A 985 -21.71 -9.91 -0.47
C GLY A 985 -20.76 -8.89 0.18
N ALA A 986 -19.67 -9.33 0.81
CA ALA A 986 -18.69 -8.45 1.45
C ALA A 986 -17.77 -7.66 0.48
N ALA A 987 -18.23 -7.30 -0.73
CA ALA A 987 -17.42 -6.52 -1.67
C ALA A 987 -17.11 -5.11 -1.13
N GLY A 988 -15.84 -4.69 -1.15
CA GLY A 988 -15.38 -3.44 -0.52
C GLY A 988 -16.05 -2.16 -1.04
N TRP A 989 -16.45 -2.11 -2.33
CA TRP A 989 -17.16 -0.95 -2.89
C TRP A 989 -18.53 -0.72 -2.23
N LEU A 990 -19.14 -1.77 -1.69
CA LEU A 990 -20.50 -1.70 -1.15
C LEU A 990 -20.55 -0.89 0.14
N GLN A 991 -19.52 -0.99 0.97
CA GLN A 991 -19.41 -0.22 2.22
C GLN A 991 -19.44 1.30 1.98
N ARG A 992 -18.95 1.75 0.82
CA ARG A 992 -18.91 3.17 0.43
C ARG A 992 -20.16 3.60 -0.33
N TYR A 993 -20.62 2.78 -1.27
CA TYR A 993 -21.77 3.05 -2.12
C TYR A 993 -23.13 2.96 -1.39
N ALA A 994 -23.36 1.87 -0.66
CA ALA A 994 -24.70 1.58 -0.12
C ALA A 994 -25.22 2.65 0.85
N PRO A 995 -24.37 3.26 1.71
CA PRO A 995 -24.80 4.38 2.55
C PRO A 995 -25.31 5.58 1.75
N LEU A 996 -24.64 5.96 0.67
CA LEU A 996 -25.01 7.12 -0.16
C LEU A 996 -26.31 6.85 -0.94
N ALA A 997 -26.43 5.68 -1.55
CA ALA A 997 -27.65 5.28 -2.26
C ALA A 997 -28.86 5.18 -1.29
N THR A 998 -28.62 4.70 -0.07
CA THR A 998 -29.64 4.65 0.98
C THR A 998 -30.01 6.04 1.48
N ALA A 999 -29.04 6.96 1.57
CA ALA A 999 -29.29 8.36 1.91
C ALA A 999 -30.23 9.02 0.90
N GLY A 1000 -29.98 8.86 -0.41
CA GLY A 1000 -30.86 9.40 -1.46
C GLY A 1000 -32.32 8.95 -1.29
N TRP A 1001 -32.55 7.65 -1.06
CA TRP A 1001 -33.89 7.13 -0.77
C TRP A 1001 -34.49 7.70 0.53
N ALA A 1002 -33.73 7.63 1.63
CA ALA A 1002 -34.20 8.03 2.95
C ALA A 1002 -34.61 9.52 2.98
N GLU A 1003 -33.95 10.36 2.18
CA GLU A 1003 -34.26 11.78 2.06
C GLU A 1003 -35.62 12.05 1.42
N THR A 1004 -36.09 11.17 0.52
CA THR A 1004 -37.43 11.30 -0.10
C THR A 1004 -38.57 11.16 0.89
N LEU A 1005 -38.37 10.33 1.92
CA LEU A 1005 -39.36 10.08 2.99
C LEU A 1005 -39.13 11.06 4.14
N GLY A 1006 -37.87 11.21 4.51
CA GLY A 1006 -37.41 11.81 5.74
C GLY A 1006 -36.91 10.81 6.76
N PRO A 1007 -35.99 11.23 7.65
CA PRO A 1007 -35.29 10.30 8.54
C PRO A 1007 -36.23 9.55 9.49
N ALA A 1008 -37.30 10.19 9.98
CA ALA A 1008 -38.28 9.52 10.83
C ALA A 1008 -39.08 8.45 10.06
N GLN A 1009 -39.64 8.78 8.89
CA GLN A 1009 -40.37 7.82 8.06
C GLN A 1009 -39.47 6.73 7.49
N ALA A 1010 -38.23 7.06 7.12
CA ALA A 1010 -37.23 6.08 6.70
C ALA A 1010 -36.88 5.12 7.83
N GLY A 1011 -36.72 5.61 9.06
CA GLY A 1011 -36.54 4.77 10.25
C GLY A 1011 -37.72 3.83 10.49
N GLU A 1012 -38.96 4.31 10.32
CA GLU A 1012 -40.16 3.45 10.39
C GLU A 1012 -40.17 2.36 9.30
N ALA A 1013 -39.79 2.70 8.06
CA ALA A 1013 -39.70 1.74 6.96
C ALA A 1013 -38.60 0.68 7.22
N VAL A 1014 -37.42 1.09 7.70
CA VAL A 1014 -36.34 0.18 8.10
C VAL A 1014 -36.83 -0.77 9.20
N ASN A 1015 -37.51 -0.25 10.23
CA ASN A 1015 -38.07 -1.08 11.30
C ASN A 1015 -39.10 -2.08 10.77
N ALA A 1016 -39.92 -1.70 9.78
CA ALA A 1016 -40.84 -2.64 9.13
C ALA A 1016 -40.10 -3.77 8.41
N VAL A 1017 -38.99 -3.46 7.72
CA VAL A 1017 -38.12 -4.49 7.09
C VAL A 1017 -37.53 -5.42 8.14
N VAL A 1018 -36.96 -4.87 9.22
CA VAL A 1018 -36.39 -5.65 10.33
C VAL A 1018 -37.41 -6.62 10.93
N VAL A 1019 -38.65 -6.16 11.15
CA VAL A 1019 -39.74 -7.00 11.67
C VAL A 1019 -40.17 -8.08 10.68
N ALA A 1020 -40.20 -7.79 9.38
CA ALA A 1020 -40.55 -8.79 8.37
C ALA A 1020 -39.46 -9.86 8.20
N VAL A 1021 -38.18 -9.46 8.21
CA VAL A 1021 -37.03 -10.38 8.12
C VAL A 1021 -36.95 -11.28 9.34
N SER A 1022 -37.13 -10.75 10.55
CA SER A 1022 -37.22 -11.58 11.76
C SER A 1022 -38.42 -12.55 11.74
N GLY A 1023 -39.48 -12.21 10.98
CA GLY A 1023 -40.60 -13.10 10.68
C GLY A 1023 -40.30 -14.22 9.67
N GLY A 1024 -39.09 -14.27 9.10
CA GLY A 1024 -38.65 -15.25 8.11
C GLY A 1024 -38.93 -14.88 6.65
N GLN A 1025 -39.32 -13.63 6.38
CA GLN A 1025 -39.47 -13.13 5.01
C GLN A 1025 -38.08 -12.80 4.42
N PRO A 1026 -37.79 -13.16 3.16
CA PRO A 1026 -36.54 -12.76 2.51
C PRO A 1026 -36.42 -11.24 2.45
N LEU A 1027 -35.21 -10.71 2.70
CA LEU A 1027 -34.96 -9.28 2.80
C LEU A 1027 -35.49 -8.48 1.59
N ALA A 1028 -35.24 -8.96 0.37
CA ALA A 1028 -35.68 -8.27 -0.84
C ALA A 1028 -37.20 -8.10 -0.90
N GLY A 1029 -37.96 -9.10 -0.43
CA GLY A 1029 -39.41 -9.03 -0.33
C GLY A 1029 -39.86 -8.07 0.78
N ALA A 1030 -39.23 -8.14 1.95
CA ALA A 1030 -39.53 -7.26 3.07
C ALA A 1030 -39.31 -5.77 2.70
N LEU A 1031 -38.22 -5.48 1.99
CA LEU A 1031 -37.95 -4.14 1.48
C LEU A 1031 -38.97 -3.70 0.42
N ALA A 1032 -39.37 -4.59 -0.48
CA ALA A 1032 -40.39 -4.28 -1.49
C ALA A 1032 -41.75 -3.95 -0.86
N ASP A 1033 -42.11 -4.61 0.25
CA ASP A 1033 -43.35 -4.32 0.97
C ASP A 1033 -43.28 -2.99 1.75
N ALA A 1034 -42.13 -2.65 2.32
CA ALA A 1034 -41.95 -1.44 3.12
C ALA A 1034 -41.74 -0.17 2.26
N ALA A 1035 -40.95 -0.27 1.18
CA ALA A 1035 -40.52 0.87 0.37
C ALA A 1035 -41.13 0.89 -1.05
N GLY A 1036 -41.81 -0.20 -1.46
CA GLY A 1036 -42.30 -0.41 -2.82
C GLY A 1036 -41.32 -1.20 -3.69
N ALA A 1037 -41.86 -2.05 -4.57
CA ALA A 1037 -41.08 -2.96 -5.42
C ALA A 1037 -40.06 -2.25 -6.32
N ASP A 1038 -40.42 -1.08 -6.87
CA ASP A 1038 -39.52 -0.31 -7.74
C ASP A 1038 -38.32 0.24 -6.96
N VAL A 1039 -38.53 0.73 -5.74
CA VAL A 1039 -37.46 1.26 -4.88
C VAL A 1039 -36.56 0.13 -4.39
N ALA A 1040 -37.14 -1.00 -3.97
CA ALA A 1040 -36.39 -2.18 -3.58
C ALA A 1040 -35.49 -2.70 -4.72
N ALA A 1041 -36.01 -2.74 -5.95
CA ALA A 1041 -35.24 -3.12 -7.13
C ALA A 1041 -34.11 -2.14 -7.47
N GLN A 1042 -34.23 -0.87 -7.06
CA GLN A 1042 -33.18 0.14 -7.25
C GLN A 1042 -32.10 0.04 -6.16
N LEU A 1043 -32.50 -0.08 -4.90
CA LEU A 1043 -31.57 -0.22 -3.76
C LEU A 1043 -30.76 -1.52 -3.82
N LEU A 1044 -31.38 -2.62 -4.23
CA LEU A 1044 -30.75 -3.95 -4.30
C LEU A 1044 -30.18 -4.29 -5.69
N GLY A 1045 -30.48 -3.46 -6.69
CA GLY A 1045 -30.13 -3.68 -8.10
C GLY A 1045 -28.72 -3.24 -8.47
N PRO A 1046 -28.44 -3.10 -9.78
CA PRO A 1046 -27.18 -2.55 -10.28
C PRO A 1046 -26.92 -1.14 -9.74
N PRO A 1047 -25.67 -0.81 -9.37
CA PRO A 1047 -25.33 0.51 -8.86
C PRO A 1047 -25.79 1.66 -9.77
N ALA A 1048 -26.13 2.78 -9.15
CA ALA A 1048 -26.65 3.98 -9.81
C ALA A 1048 -25.91 5.22 -9.31
N SER A 1049 -25.65 6.17 -10.20
CA SER A 1049 -25.08 7.46 -9.83
C SER A 1049 -25.88 8.60 -10.41
N SER A 1050 -25.86 9.74 -9.72
CA SER A 1050 -26.41 11.01 -10.16
C SER A 1050 -25.34 12.09 -10.07
N ASP A 1051 -25.52 13.15 -10.84
CA ASP A 1051 -24.71 14.36 -10.81
C ASP A 1051 -25.69 15.50 -11.08
N ILE A 1052 -26.08 16.19 -10.03
CA ILE A 1052 -26.98 17.33 -10.02
C ILE A 1052 -26.09 18.58 -10.01
N LEU A 1053 -26.50 19.61 -10.73
CA LEU A 1053 -25.76 20.86 -10.78
C LEU A 1053 -26.70 22.02 -10.48
N VAL A 1054 -26.30 22.87 -9.53
CA VAL A 1054 -26.97 24.13 -9.22
C VAL A 1054 -26.12 25.28 -9.77
N ASP A 1055 -26.51 25.87 -10.90
CA ASP A 1055 -25.80 26.98 -11.53
C ASP A 1055 -26.45 28.34 -11.22
N ARG A 1056 -25.62 29.35 -10.97
CA ARG A 1056 -26.06 30.72 -10.66
C ARG A 1056 -26.10 31.55 -11.93
N THR A 1057 -27.31 31.95 -12.32
CA THR A 1057 -27.48 33.06 -13.28
C THR A 1057 -27.88 34.34 -12.55
N ALA A 1058 -27.59 35.51 -13.13
CA ALA A 1058 -27.81 36.83 -12.51
C ALA A 1058 -29.27 37.17 -12.09
N ARG A 1059 -30.25 36.28 -12.35
CA ARG A 1059 -31.68 36.45 -12.00
C ARG A 1059 -32.42 35.16 -11.63
N ALA A 1060 -31.77 33.99 -11.65
CA ALA A 1060 -32.40 32.69 -11.37
C ALA A 1060 -31.35 31.61 -11.06
N VAL A 1061 -31.75 30.60 -10.29
CA VAL A 1061 -30.97 29.37 -10.08
C VAL A 1061 -31.39 28.34 -11.13
N ASP A 1062 -30.44 27.91 -11.98
CA ASP A 1062 -30.63 26.83 -12.95
C ASP A 1062 -30.24 25.49 -12.31
N ILE A 1063 -31.07 24.46 -12.53
CA ILE A 1063 -30.90 23.15 -11.91
C ILE A 1063 -30.90 22.12 -13.03
N GLY A 1064 -29.72 21.54 -13.24
CA GLY A 1064 -29.48 20.48 -14.21
C GLY A 1064 -29.03 19.20 -13.53
N GLY A 1065 -28.83 18.17 -14.33
CA GLY A 1065 -28.09 16.99 -13.89
C GLY A 1065 -28.27 15.80 -14.80
N SER A 1066 -27.47 14.77 -14.56
CA SER A 1066 -27.48 13.50 -15.29
C SER A 1066 -27.53 12.30 -14.35
N ARG A 1067 -28.05 11.18 -14.85
CA ARG A 1067 -28.07 9.89 -14.14
C ARG A 1067 -27.33 8.84 -14.95
N TRP A 1068 -26.71 7.91 -14.25
CA TRP A 1068 -26.09 6.73 -14.84
C TRP A 1068 -26.47 5.48 -14.07
N ARG A 1069 -26.47 4.35 -14.76
CA ARG A 1069 -26.56 3.04 -14.16
C ARG A 1069 -25.36 2.21 -14.57
N TRP A 1070 -24.81 1.48 -13.61
CA TRP A 1070 -23.71 0.59 -13.84
C TRP A 1070 -24.16 -0.63 -14.65
N ARG A 1071 -23.50 -0.87 -15.78
CA ARG A 1071 -23.75 -2.01 -16.68
C ARG A 1071 -22.44 -2.44 -17.34
N GLN A 1072 -22.22 -3.76 -17.41
CA GLN A 1072 -21.06 -4.38 -18.09
C GLN A 1072 -19.69 -3.77 -17.72
N GLY A 1073 -19.54 -3.33 -16.46
CA GLY A 1073 -18.30 -2.76 -15.96
C GLY A 1073 -18.11 -1.28 -16.31
N GLY A 1074 -19.18 -0.51 -16.54
CA GLY A 1074 -19.10 0.94 -16.69
C GLY A 1074 -20.42 1.66 -16.47
N TRP A 1075 -20.36 2.99 -16.45
CA TRP A 1075 -21.50 3.87 -16.25
C TRP A 1075 -22.20 4.17 -17.58
N GLU A 1076 -23.44 3.70 -17.74
CA GLU A 1076 -24.30 4.04 -18.89
C GLU A 1076 -25.27 5.16 -18.52
N PRO A 1077 -25.37 6.25 -19.31
CA PRO A 1077 -26.30 7.34 -19.03
C PRO A 1077 -27.76 6.87 -19.14
N LEU A 1078 -28.63 7.41 -18.30
CA LEU A 1078 -30.07 7.18 -18.32
C LEU A 1078 -30.80 8.42 -18.84
N GLU A 1079 -31.73 8.24 -19.79
CA GLU A 1079 -32.61 9.31 -20.28
C GLU A 1079 -33.75 9.66 -19.30
N VAL A 1080 -33.68 9.20 -18.05
CA VAL A 1080 -34.73 9.41 -17.05
C VAL A 1080 -34.55 10.80 -16.41
N PRO A 1081 -35.58 11.66 -16.41
CA PRO A 1081 -35.48 12.99 -15.82
C PRO A 1081 -35.18 12.92 -14.32
N ILE A 1082 -34.26 13.78 -13.88
CA ILE A 1082 -33.92 13.91 -12.46
C ILE A 1082 -35.10 14.50 -11.70
N HIS A 1083 -35.46 13.82 -10.62
CA HIS A 1083 -36.34 14.34 -9.59
C HIS A 1083 -35.47 14.59 -8.38
N VAL A 1084 -35.51 15.81 -7.84
CA VAL A 1084 -34.71 16.15 -6.67
C VAL A 1084 -35.59 16.31 -5.44
N THR A 1085 -34.98 16.04 -4.30
CA THR A 1085 -35.50 16.40 -2.98
C THR A 1085 -34.83 17.69 -2.57
N GLN A 1086 -35.62 18.77 -2.41
CA GLN A 1086 -35.11 20.03 -1.88
C GLN A 1086 -35.16 20.03 -0.35
N ARG A 1087 -34.01 20.25 0.29
CA ARG A 1087 -33.85 20.31 1.74
C ARG A 1087 -33.41 21.69 2.21
N PHE A 1088 -34.28 22.38 2.95
CA PHE A 1088 -33.97 23.66 3.59
C PHE A 1088 -33.25 23.45 4.94
N GLU A 1089 -32.38 24.41 5.31
CA GLU A 1089 -31.59 24.34 6.54
C GLU A 1089 -32.39 24.58 7.83
N ASP A 1090 -33.56 25.23 7.75
CA ASP A 1090 -34.33 25.71 8.92
C ASP A 1090 -35.13 24.64 9.68
N GLU A 1091 -34.95 23.36 9.33
CA GLU A 1091 -35.69 22.20 9.86
C GLU A 1091 -37.23 22.29 9.71
N SER A 1092 -37.76 23.28 8.98
CA SER A 1092 -39.19 23.30 8.63
C SER A 1092 -39.42 22.14 7.67
N GLY A 1093 -40.12 21.10 8.13
CA GLY A 1093 -40.28 19.81 7.45
C GLY A 1093 -40.99 19.83 6.09
N ILE A 1094 -40.94 20.93 5.32
CA ILE A 1094 -41.42 21.05 3.95
C ILE A 1094 -40.32 20.52 3.02
N ARG A 1095 -40.28 19.19 2.87
CA ARG A 1095 -39.57 18.55 1.75
C ARG A 1095 -40.38 18.75 0.48
N ARG A 1096 -39.79 19.36 -0.54
CA ARG A 1096 -40.39 19.38 -1.88
C ARG A 1096 -39.74 18.29 -2.71
N VAL A 1097 -40.44 17.16 -2.86
CA VAL A 1097 -40.11 16.12 -3.84
C VAL A 1097 -40.87 16.43 -5.13
N GLY A 1098 -40.17 16.74 -6.21
CA GLY A 1098 -40.80 17.01 -7.49
C GLY A 1098 -39.82 17.46 -8.57
N PRO A 1099 -40.28 17.57 -9.84
CA PRO A 1099 -39.48 18.19 -10.88
C PRO A 1099 -39.27 19.66 -10.50
N VAL A 1100 -38.03 20.07 -10.29
CA VAL A 1100 -37.75 21.48 -10.01
C VAL A 1100 -37.89 22.26 -11.32
N PRO A 1101 -38.61 23.41 -11.35
CA PRO A 1101 -38.55 24.29 -12.51
C PRO A 1101 -37.09 24.69 -12.73
N ALA A 1102 -36.62 24.68 -13.98
CA ALA A 1102 -35.24 25.06 -14.34
C ALA A 1102 -34.84 26.48 -13.92
N THR A 1103 -35.74 27.24 -13.29
CA THR A 1103 -35.46 28.54 -12.69
C THR A 1103 -36.28 28.69 -11.40
N VAL A 1104 -35.60 28.86 -10.26
CA VAL A 1104 -36.21 29.20 -8.96
C VAL A 1104 -35.73 30.59 -8.52
N ASP A 1105 -36.59 31.36 -7.85
CA ASP A 1105 -36.27 32.64 -7.16
C ASP A 1105 -36.11 32.33 -5.66
N PRO A 1106 -34.89 32.09 -5.15
CA PRO A 1106 -34.71 31.46 -3.85
C PRO A 1106 -34.20 32.44 -2.79
N GLY A 1107 -35.07 32.78 -1.84
CA GLY A 1107 -34.69 33.61 -0.67
C GLY A 1107 -33.98 32.85 0.45
N GLU A 1108 -33.97 31.50 0.45
CA GLU A 1108 -33.45 30.68 1.55
C GLU A 1108 -32.47 29.60 1.05
N PRO A 1109 -31.40 29.27 1.81
CA PRO A 1109 -30.45 28.21 1.48
C PRO A 1109 -31.09 26.83 1.43
N PHE A 1110 -30.65 25.99 0.49
CA PHE A 1110 -31.09 24.60 0.38
C PHE A 1110 -30.01 23.70 -0.22
N THR A 1111 -30.10 22.39 0.05
CA THR A 1111 -29.33 21.36 -0.64
C THR A 1111 -30.29 20.50 -1.47
N LEU A 1112 -29.87 20.15 -2.69
CA LEU A 1112 -30.57 19.19 -3.54
C LEU A 1112 -29.94 17.81 -3.44
N LEU A 1113 -30.78 16.79 -3.47
CA LEU A 1113 -30.35 15.40 -3.64
C LEU A 1113 -31.25 14.72 -4.64
N ASP A 1114 -30.72 13.71 -5.33
CA ASP A 1114 -31.54 12.88 -6.19
C ASP A 1114 -32.57 12.11 -5.33
N ALA A 1115 -33.84 12.14 -5.76
CA ALA A 1115 -34.90 11.35 -5.16
C ALA A 1115 -34.83 9.86 -5.59
N TRP A 1116 -33.94 9.54 -6.52
CA TRP A 1116 -33.64 8.17 -6.93
C TRP A 1116 -32.53 7.58 -6.04
N PRO A 1117 -32.59 6.29 -5.65
CA PRO A 1117 -31.52 5.67 -4.87
C PRO A 1117 -30.24 5.54 -5.73
N SER A 1118 -29.39 6.55 -5.64
CA SER A 1118 -28.10 6.66 -6.30
C SER A 1118 -27.12 7.38 -5.39
N PHE A 1119 -25.83 7.20 -5.63
CA PHE A 1119 -24.83 8.09 -5.03
C PHE A 1119 -24.64 9.32 -5.92
N GLU A 1120 -24.51 10.48 -5.29
CA GLU A 1120 -24.31 11.75 -5.94
C GLU A 1120 -22.81 12.01 -6.15
N ARG A 1121 -22.37 12.25 -7.38
CA ARG A 1121 -20.94 12.30 -7.73
C ARG A 1121 -20.24 13.53 -7.17
N THR A 1122 -20.88 14.69 -7.22
CA THR A 1122 -20.27 15.98 -6.84
C THR A 1122 -21.09 16.73 -5.78
N PRO A 1123 -21.46 16.13 -4.62
CA PRO A 1123 -22.47 16.69 -3.71
C PRO A 1123 -22.29 18.17 -3.34
N ALA A 1124 -21.05 18.67 -3.30
CA ALA A 1124 -20.71 20.05 -2.99
C ALA A 1124 -21.33 21.11 -3.92
N ASP A 1125 -21.65 20.78 -5.18
CA ASP A 1125 -22.29 21.69 -6.14
C ASP A 1125 -23.82 21.74 -6.04
N ASN A 1126 -24.41 20.92 -5.16
CA ASN A 1126 -25.85 20.82 -4.98
C ASN A 1126 -26.45 21.82 -4.01
N VAL A 1127 -25.62 22.74 -3.50
CA VAL A 1127 -25.99 23.66 -2.42
C VAL A 1127 -26.21 25.06 -2.95
N TRP A 1128 -27.40 25.58 -2.70
CA TRP A 1128 -27.68 27.01 -2.78
C TRP A 1128 -27.51 27.64 -1.40
N ARG A 1129 -26.62 28.63 -1.28
CA ARG A 1129 -26.30 29.30 -0.01
C ARG A 1129 -27.07 30.62 0.23
N GLY A 1130 -28.02 30.96 -0.63
CA GLY A 1130 -28.66 32.29 -0.61
C GLY A 1130 -27.80 33.38 -1.26
N ASP A 1131 -28.30 34.62 -1.28
CA ASP A 1131 -27.51 35.78 -1.69
C ASP A 1131 -26.46 36.10 -0.62
N GLU A 1132 -25.28 35.49 -0.70
CA GLU A 1132 -24.09 36.01 -0.05
C GLU A 1132 -23.69 37.32 -0.75
N ASP A 1133 -23.99 38.45 -0.10
CA ASP A 1133 -23.58 39.85 -0.32
C ASP A 1133 -22.95 40.24 -1.69
N ASP A 1134 -23.63 41.20 -2.33
CA ASP A 1134 -23.11 42.14 -3.33
C ASP A 1134 -22.03 43.07 -2.73
#